data_AF-A0AAD9YPY3-F1
#
_entry.id   AF-A0AAD9YPY3-F1
#
_cell.length_a   1.000
_cell.length_b   1.000
_cell.length_c   1.000
_cell.angle_alpha   90.00
_cell.angle_beta   90.00
_cell.angle_gamma   90.00
#
_symmetry.space_group_name_H-M   'P 1'
#
loop_
_entity.id
_entity.type
_entity.pdbx_description
1 polymer ?
#
loop_
_entity_poly.entity_id
_entity_poly.type
_entity_poly.pdbx_seq_one_letter_code
_entity_poly.pdbx_strand_id
1 'polypeptide(L)'
;MRFSRAFTALAGAISLLGVSLAQQRASFAHYMLGTITAEHARKDIESAKATGFDGFALNIGDPTASFIDTSLGYLFDAADSIGGFGLYVSMDVWASGDACWHGRDSCNGPLDYHWIFQKYKGRSSYYQWNSLPVISNFDNIKWNKWKETLANEMFFIPDFDKTTGYYESHPGDLVDGLFSWESAWPERDGYGSRSPGDVSLDLSIAQGAHNHSKLYMVPLSFLQYKNSYNVSVYRAGLQALPMRMEGILDQMDQADFVQYLTWNDGPESHYIAELWPEQNSDAQPWLYMNQKMFDHTALQPLIASFNHAFKSRTESSSMTPQNGAVAVGAMWHRPMTDDAVCNPVVETIYTSRPSGSDDYYSRNMAYWSVVLKSGLPSGYKISTQAGEKEHMQVLTSGLNYGNGAGNIQAGIQTMKILDPSGKTIMSARSKRCVFSGCPQGIYNMNYLVTAFEDGTSESTCQPIGTEVMPMNAVKELEIPSCGSDKNHWLCQICNASDISIFEKASAKWEAGKTDIALKDFQTWWEKKKTAIRTSYENGTWSQGAAGRINSVFNAWLTAIDSATSQATTMKNTFLETFVYDPTKDITTQMNTWILTQVFDAVGGGIFNRLSNIIAETDKMTTITDIESMIIAIHDVQTSAVEAIRFAYFNENDVSFFASQVKSGMWIKTSVIDALDLPKTMKQVFFGNLIQQAWYSNPTSEPVIIMVDDDGSDVNPFAWKGGASGQPETLDKGDVNAARFVKDGKTFFLVRATNCQQWKVDDGTIEYTCKQDAFQGLQGITELKSSASEWGGLTKDNITTSVWAAYKLNGNANGYNISANADNSQRDSNGNKQLTMYPSGSETPGVFSIPICDYKTAYRNFAASVEKIEQ
;
A
#
# COMPACT_ATOMS: atom_id res chain seq x y z
N MET A 1 -46.35 10.41 -78.71
CA MET A 1 -46.99 9.21 -78.14
C MET A 1 -45.89 8.25 -77.74
N ARG A 2 -45.89 7.81 -76.46
CA ARG A 2 -45.32 6.57 -75.86
C ARG A 2 -43.92 6.11 -76.31
N PHE A 3 -42.98 5.65 -75.48
CA PHE A 3 -42.69 5.59 -74.05
C PHE A 3 -41.43 4.70 -73.96
N SER A 4 -40.53 5.04 -73.03
CA SER A 4 -39.62 4.14 -72.29
C SER A 4 -38.34 3.52 -72.89
N ARG A 5 -37.23 4.06 -72.34
CA ARG A 5 -36.18 3.37 -71.55
C ARG A 5 -35.21 2.44 -72.29
N ALA A 6 -33.99 2.95 -72.53
CA ALA A 6 -32.80 2.58 -71.73
C ALA A 6 -31.53 2.99 -72.51
N PHE A 7 -31.01 4.21 -72.35
CA PHE A 7 -29.64 4.57 -72.77
C PHE A 7 -29.23 5.91 -72.14
N THR A 8 -28.76 5.88 -70.89
CA THR A 8 -27.89 6.93 -70.34
C THR A 8 -27.10 6.39 -69.16
N ALA A 9 -25.89 5.90 -69.42
CA ALA A 9 -24.79 5.82 -68.45
C ALA A 9 -23.53 5.26 -69.14
N LEU A 10 -22.90 6.04 -70.02
CA LEU A 10 -21.54 5.72 -70.50
C LEU A 10 -20.82 7.00 -70.96
N ALA A 11 -20.55 7.92 -70.04
CA ALA A 11 -19.60 9.02 -70.23
C ALA A 11 -19.32 9.69 -68.87
N GLY A 12 -18.39 9.13 -68.09
CA GLY A 12 -18.02 9.68 -66.79
C GLY A 12 -17.20 8.72 -65.94
N ALA A 13 -16.08 8.22 -66.47
CA ALA A 13 -15.14 7.41 -65.68
C ALA A 13 -13.72 7.45 -66.28
N ILE A 14 -13.17 8.64 -66.53
CA ILE A 14 -11.73 8.81 -66.77
C ILE A 14 -11.31 10.13 -66.10
N SER A 15 -11.21 10.12 -64.76
CA SER A 15 -10.50 11.14 -63.96
C SER A 15 -10.40 10.70 -62.50
N LEU A 16 -9.81 9.52 -62.25
CA LEU A 16 -9.44 9.05 -60.89
C LEU A 16 -7.99 8.50 -60.87
N LEU A 17 -7.11 9.08 -61.69
CA LEU A 17 -5.66 8.94 -61.53
C LEU A 17 -5.15 10.33 -61.09
N GLY A 18 -4.95 10.48 -59.78
CA GLY A 18 -4.49 11.77 -59.22
C GLY A 18 -4.79 12.01 -57.75
N VAL A 19 -5.33 11.04 -56.99
CA VAL A 19 -5.16 11.08 -55.53
C VAL A 19 -3.76 10.56 -55.29
N SER A 20 -2.79 11.45 -55.08
CA SER A 20 -1.57 11.05 -54.36
C SER A 20 -2.05 10.34 -53.11
N LEU A 21 -1.61 9.09 -52.90
CA LEU A 21 -1.79 8.40 -51.63
C LEU A 21 -1.10 9.27 -50.56
N ALA A 22 -1.83 10.21 -49.98
CA ALA A 22 -1.40 10.91 -48.79
C ALA A 22 -1.31 9.83 -47.72
N GLN A 23 -0.08 9.42 -47.39
CA GLN A 23 0.18 8.43 -46.36
C GLN A 23 -0.53 8.87 -45.07
N GLN A 24 -1.52 8.09 -44.63
CA GLN A 24 -2.36 8.42 -43.49
C GLN A 24 -1.50 8.44 -42.22
N ARG A 25 -1.38 9.61 -41.57
CA ARG A 25 -0.74 9.73 -40.26
C ARG A 25 -1.72 9.38 -39.15
N ALA A 26 -1.25 8.72 -38.10
CA ALA A 26 -2.04 8.41 -36.90
C ALA A 26 -1.26 8.74 -35.62
N SER A 27 -1.97 9.12 -34.57
CA SER A 27 -1.38 9.35 -33.24
C SER A 27 -1.98 8.43 -32.19
N PHE A 28 -1.13 7.87 -31.35
CA PHE A 28 -1.50 6.96 -30.29
C PHE A 28 -1.01 7.49 -28.94
N ALA A 29 -1.67 7.08 -27.86
CA ALA A 29 -1.10 7.20 -26.53
C ALA A 29 -0.75 5.81 -25.99
N HIS A 30 0.42 5.69 -25.37
CA HIS A 30 0.82 4.47 -24.69
C HIS A 30 0.03 4.32 -23.40
N TYR A 31 -0.60 3.17 -23.17
CA TYR A 31 -1.53 2.96 -22.07
C TYR A 31 -1.08 1.78 -21.22
N MET A 32 -0.76 2.02 -19.96
CA MET A 32 -0.40 0.97 -19.00
C MET A 32 -1.65 0.20 -18.58
N LEU A 33 -1.75 -1.06 -18.99
CA LEU A 33 -2.89 -1.89 -18.62
C LEU A 33 -2.80 -2.30 -17.14
N GLY A 34 -3.78 -1.84 -16.36
CA GLY A 34 -3.99 -2.24 -14.97
C GLY A 34 -5.43 -2.70 -14.73
N THR A 35 -5.77 -2.92 -13.46
CA THR A 35 -7.19 -3.09 -13.09
C THR A 35 -7.92 -1.77 -13.36
N ILE A 36 -9.07 -1.83 -14.02
CA ILE A 36 -9.91 -0.66 -14.32
C ILE A 36 -11.39 -1.02 -14.30
N THR A 37 -12.25 -0.05 -14.04
CA THR A 37 -13.71 -0.19 -14.18
C THR A 37 -14.17 0.12 -15.61
N ALA A 38 -15.36 -0.35 -15.99
CA ALA A 38 -15.96 0.00 -17.29
C ALA A 38 -16.18 1.52 -17.46
N GLU A 39 -16.50 2.22 -16.37
CA GLU A 39 -16.70 3.67 -16.37
C GLU A 39 -15.39 4.41 -16.66
N HIS A 40 -14.32 4.07 -15.95
CA HIS A 40 -13.02 4.70 -16.14
C HIS A 40 -12.43 4.35 -17.52
N ALA A 41 -12.58 3.12 -18.00
CA ALA A 41 -12.16 2.72 -19.35
C ALA A 41 -12.86 3.56 -20.44
N ARG A 42 -14.18 3.78 -20.30
CA ARG A 42 -14.94 4.67 -21.19
C ARG A 42 -14.42 6.10 -21.13
N LYS A 43 -14.18 6.63 -19.93
CA LYS A 43 -13.71 8.01 -19.74
C LYS A 43 -12.32 8.23 -20.33
N ASP A 44 -11.42 7.25 -20.20
CA ASP A 44 -10.10 7.29 -20.83
C ASP A 44 -10.21 7.38 -22.35
N ILE A 45 -11.04 6.55 -22.98
CA ILE A 45 -11.22 6.55 -24.44
C ILE A 45 -11.86 7.85 -24.92
N GLU A 46 -12.89 8.35 -24.23
CA GLU A 46 -13.53 9.63 -24.57
C GLU A 46 -12.55 10.80 -24.48
N SER A 47 -11.76 10.85 -23.40
CA SER A 47 -10.76 11.91 -23.18
C SER A 47 -9.61 11.84 -24.17
N ALA A 48 -9.11 10.63 -24.47
CA ALA A 48 -8.04 10.45 -25.44
C ALA A 48 -8.48 10.81 -26.86
N LYS A 49 -9.70 10.40 -27.24
CA LYS A 49 -10.30 10.79 -28.52
C LYS A 49 -10.51 12.30 -28.60
N ALA A 50 -10.94 12.95 -27.52
CA ALA A 50 -11.07 14.41 -27.45
C ALA A 50 -9.71 15.13 -27.54
N THR A 51 -8.65 14.51 -27.03
CA THR A 51 -7.25 14.95 -27.19
C THR A 51 -6.72 14.71 -28.62
N GLY A 52 -7.54 14.10 -29.49
CA GLY A 52 -7.21 13.88 -30.89
C GLY A 52 -6.31 12.67 -31.14
N PHE A 53 -6.16 11.77 -30.17
CA PHE A 53 -5.55 10.45 -30.42
C PHE A 53 -6.49 9.57 -31.23
N ASP A 54 -5.91 8.78 -32.13
CA ASP A 54 -6.63 7.79 -32.93
C ASP A 54 -6.71 6.44 -32.20
N GLY A 55 -5.93 6.24 -31.14
CA GLY A 55 -6.00 5.01 -30.36
C GLY A 55 -5.04 4.89 -29.18
N PHE A 56 -5.11 3.74 -28.50
CA PHE A 56 -4.15 3.34 -27.47
C PHE A 56 -3.25 2.18 -27.91
N ALA A 57 -1.97 2.29 -27.56
CA ALA A 57 -1.03 1.18 -27.52
C ALA A 57 -1.10 0.55 -26.11
N LEU A 58 -1.83 -0.54 -25.96
CA LEU A 58 -2.11 -1.18 -24.67
C LEU A 58 -0.89 -1.97 -24.19
N ASN A 59 -0.09 -1.37 -23.31
CA ASN A 59 1.05 -2.02 -22.66
C ASN A 59 0.56 -3.07 -21.67
N ILE A 60 1.00 -4.31 -21.88
CA ILE A 60 0.63 -5.44 -21.05
C ILE A 60 1.92 -6.04 -20.49
N GLY A 61 2.12 -5.93 -19.17
CA GLY A 61 3.28 -6.49 -18.48
C GLY A 61 3.16 -7.97 -18.15
N ASP A 62 2.07 -8.39 -17.50
CA ASP A 62 1.79 -9.80 -17.20
C ASP A 62 0.51 -10.24 -17.93
N PRO A 63 0.58 -10.86 -19.13
CA PRO A 63 -0.58 -11.33 -19.87
C PRO A 63 -1.34 -12.48 -19.18
N THR A 64 -0.80 -13.04 -18.09
CA THR A 64 -1.43 -14.13 -17.32
C THR A 64 -2.20 -13.63 -16.10
N ALA A 65 -2.07 -12.35 -15.75
CA ALA A 65 -2.78 -11.79 -14.61
C ALA A 65 -4.31 -11.85 -14.80
N SER A 66 -5.02 -12.18 -13.71
CA SER A 66 -6.48 -12.45 -13.76
C SER A 66 -7.34 -11.26 -14.21
N PHE A 67 -6.85 -10.02 -14.04
CA PHE A 67 -7.57 -8.82 -14.44
C PHE A 67 -7.48 -8.51 -15.95
N ILE A 68 -6.51 -9.09 -16.67
CA ILE A 68 -6.17 -8.71 -18.05
C ILE A 68 -7.38 -8.81 -18.96
N ASP A 69 -8.06 -9.96 -18.96
CA ASP A 69 -9.19 -10.18 -19.85
C ASP A 69 -10.36 -9.24 -19.56
N THR A 70 -10.57 -8.92 -18.28
CA THR A 70 -11.65 -8.01 -17.85
C THR A 70 -11.36 -6.56 -18.26
N SER A 71 -10.15 -6.07 -17.97
CA SER A 71 -9.73 -4.71 -18.33
C SER A 71 -9.72 -4.49 -19.85
N LEU A 72 -9.21 -5.46 -20.62
CA LEU A 72 -9.26 -5.42 -22.07
C LEU A 72 -10.69 -5.43 -22.58
N GLY A 73 -11.56 -6.29 -22.03
CA GLY A 73 -12.98 -6.32 -22.35
C GLY A 73 -13.63 -4.94 -22.21
N TYR A 74 -13.41 -4.25 -21.08
CA TYR A 74 -13.94 -2.91 -20.85
C TYR A 74 -13.44 -1.87 -21.85
N LEU A 75 -12.14 -1.86 -22.16
CA LEU A 75 -11.57 -0.92 -23.13
C LEU A 75 -12.11 -1.19 -24.54
N PHE A 76 -12.11 -2.45 -25.00
CA PHE A 76 -12.63 -2.81 -26.32
C PHE A 76 -14.14 -2.61 -26.44
N ASP A 77 -14.93 -2.86 -25.40
CA ASP A 77 -16.37 -2.59 -25.40
C ASP A 77 -16.66 -1.09 -25.48
N ALA A 78 -15.91 -0.27 -24.72
CA ALA A 78 -16.02 1.18 -24.80
C ALA A 78 -15.61 1.72 -26.17
N ALA A 79 -14.49 1.25 -26.73
CA ALA A 79 -13.99 1.69 -28.04
C ALA A 79 -14.93 1.29 -29.19
N ASP A 80 -15.47 0.05 -29.18
CA ASP A 80 -16.49 -0.38 -30.14
C ASP A 80 -17.76 0.46 -30.04
N SER A 81 -18.20 0.76 -28.81
CA SER A 81 -19.40 1.55 -28.56
C SER A 81 -19.26 3.01 -28.96
N ILE A 82 -18.11 3.64 -28.71
CA ILE A 82 -17.84 5.04 -29.05
C ILE A 82 -17.54 5.21 -30.54
N GLY A 83 -16.89 4.21 -31.13
CA GLY A 83 -16.46 4.17 -32.53
C GLY A 83 -15.32 5.15 -32.83
N GLY A 84 -14.56 4.88 -33.90
CA GLY A 84 -13.50 5.79 -34.37
C GLY A 84 -12.34 5.99 -33.38
N PHE A 85 -12.07 5.01 -32.54
CA PHE A 85 -10.91 4.94 -31.66
C PHE A 85 -10.35 3.52 -31.68
N GLY A 86 -9.08 3.38 -31.99
CA GLY A 86 -8.38 2.11 -32.16
C GLY A 86 -7.66 1.66 -30.89
N LEU A 87 -7.57 0.36 -30.68
CA LEU A 87 -6.78 -0.24 -29.62
C LEU A 87 -5.90 -1.31 -30.26
N TYR A 88 -4.63 -1.37 -29.86
CA TYR A 88 -3.76 -2.48 -30.24
C TYR A 88 -2.88 -2.91 -29.08
N VAL A 89 -2.40 -4.14 -29.15
CA VAL A 89 -1.57 -4.72 -28.09
C VAL A 89 -0.14 -4.21 -28.23
N SER A 90 0.43 -3.76 -27.12
CA SER A 90 1.85 -3.46 -26.93
C SER A 90 2.40 -4.45 -25.90
N MET A 91 3.19 -5.42 -26.33
CA MET A 91 3.70 -6.48 -25.44
C MET A 91 4.92 -5.99 -24.65
N ASP A 92 4.84 -5.93 -23.33
CA ASP A 92 6.01 -5.64 -22.50
C ASP A 92 6.68 -6.97 -22.13
N VAL A 93 7.48 -7.49 -23.07
CA VAL A 93 8.06 -8.82 -22.88
C VAL A 93 9.14 -8.81 -21.80
N TRP A 94 9.74 -7.65 -21.52
CA TRP A 94 10.65 -7.48 -20.39
C TRP A 94 9.90 -7.62 -19.06
N ALA A 95 8.83 -6.86 -18.85
CA ALA A 95 8.02 -6.96 -17.64
C ALA A 95 7.39 -8.36 -17.48
N SER A 96 7.02 -9.02 -18.59
CA SER A 96 6.50 -10.39 -18.55
C SER A 96 7.56 -11.41 -18.10
N GLY A 97 8.80 -11.21 -18.54
CA GLY A 97 9.95 -12.01 -18.11
C GLY A 97 10.26 -11.79 -16.62
N ASP A 98 10.16 -10.55 -16.15
CA ASP A 98 10.28 -10.21 -14.73
C ASP A 98 9.16 -10.85 -13.89
N ALA A 99 7.92 -10.80 -14.37
CA ALA A 99 6.79 -11.49 -13.74
C ALA A 99 7.05 -13.01 -13.64
N CYS A 100 7.53 -13.64 -14.71
CA CYS A 100 7.94 -15.05 -14.68
C CYS A 100 9.06 -15.32 -13.66
N TRP A 101 10.08 -14.47 -13.62
CA TRP A 101 11.18 -14.57 -12.65
C TRP A 101 10.65 -14.49 -11.20
N HIS A 102 9.59 -13.72 -10.99
CA HIS A 102 8.88 -13.59 -9.72
C HIS A 102 7.75 -14.63 -9.53
N GLY A 103 7.75 -15.73 -10.28
CA GLY A 103 6.90 -16.91 -10.04
C GLY A 103 5.53 -16.88 -10.71
N ARG A 104 5.30 -15.96 -11.66
CA ARG A 104 4.08 -15.89 -12.48
C ARG A 104 4.19 -16.83 -13.69
N ASP A 105 3.06 -17.14 -14.31
CA ASP A 105 2.99 -18.11 -15.42
C ASP A 105 3.43 -17.53 -16.79
N SER A 106 3.83 -16.25 -16.86
CA SER A 106 4.19 -15.54 -18.10
C SER A 106 5.61 -15.85 -18.60
N CYS A 107 5.96 -17.14 -18.72
CA CYS A 107 7.33 -17.60 -18.96
C CYS A 107 7.68 -17.93 -20.42
N ASN A 108 6.75 -17.79 -21.37
CA ASN A 108 6.94 -18.16 -22.77
C ASN A 108 7.19 -16.96 -23.70
N GLY A 109 7.44 -15.79 -23.12
CA GLY A 109 7.73 -14.55 -23.85
C GLY A 109 6.54 -14.13 -24.73
N PRO A 110 6.75 -13.76 -26.00
CA PRO A 110 5.67 -13.33 -26.89
C PRO A 110 4.50 -14.32 -27.01
N LEU A 111 4.75 -15.63 -26.84
CA LEU A 111 3.70 -16.65 -26.94
C LEU A 111 2.61 -16.51 -25.89
N ASP A 112 2.90 -15.93 -24.73
CA ASP A 112 1.90 -15.72 -23.67
C ASP A 112 0.82 -14.71 -24.07
N TYR A 113 1.09 -13.85 -25.04
CA TYR A 113 0.17 -12.86 -25.58
C TYR A 113 -0.74 -13.40 -26.69
N HIS A 114 -0.50 -14.63 -27.16
CA HIS A 114 -1.20 -15.19 -28.32
C HIS A 114 -2.73 -15.22 -28.11
N TRP A 115 -3.20 -15.60 -26.92
CA TRP A 115 -4.63 -15.67 -26.63
C TRP A 115 -5.30 -14.30 -26.71
N ILE A 116 -4.61 -13.24 -26.25
CA ILE A 116 -5.09 -11.85 -26.29
C ILE A 116 -5.26 -11.45 -27.75
N PHE A 117 -4.22 -11.64 -28.56
CA PHE A 117 -4.26 -11.32 -29.98
C PHE A 117 -5.41 -12.04 -30.68
N GLN A 118 -5.53 -13.37 -30.52
CA GLN A 118 -6.59 -14.14 -31.18
C GLN A 118 -8.01 -13.73 -30.74
N LYS A 119 -8.20 -13.40 -29.46
CA LYS A 119 -9.51 -12.99 -28.92
C LYS A 119 -9.95 -11.63 -29.44
N TYR A 120 -9.03 -10.66 -29.50
CA TYR A 120 -9.39 -9.25 -29.74
C TYR A 120 -9.14 -8.77 -31.17
N LYS A 121 -8.28 -9.41 -31.98
CA LYS A 121 -7.93 -8.93 -33.34
C LYS A 121 -9.12 -8.73 -34.30
N GLY A 122 -10.23 -9.43 -34.06
CA GLY A 122 -11.45 -9.33 -34.86
C GLY A 122 -12.43 -8.24 -34.42
N ARG A 123 -12.13 -7.50 -33.35
CA ARG A 123 -12.95 -6.40 -32.85
C ARG A 123 -12.87 -5.21 -33.81
N SER A 124 -13.98 -4.48 -33.98
CA SER A 124 -14.01 -3.31 -34.88
C SER A 124 -13.10 -2.17 -34.43
N SER A 125 -12.85 -2.08 -33.12
CA SER A 125 -11.92 -1.14 -32.51
C SER A 125 -10.49 -1.65 -32.42
N TYR A 126 -10.19 -2.88 -32.89
CA TYR A 126 -8.79 -3.28 -33.00
C TYR A 126 -8.13 -2.49 -34.13
N TYR A 127 -7.09 -1.72 -33.83
CA TYR A 127 -6.47 -0.84 -34.83
C TYR A 127 -5.78 -1.68 -35.91
N GLN A 128 -6.03 -1.32 -37.16
CA GLN A 128 -5.48 -2.02 -38.32
C GLN A 128 -4.79 -1.04 -39.26
N TRP A 129 -3.67 -1.48 -39.84
CA TRP A 129 -2.99 -0.80 -40.93
C TRP A 129 -2.97 -1.71 -42.16
N ASN A 130 -3.45 -1.20 -43.30
CA ASN A 130 -3.61 -2.00 -44.52
C ASN A 130 -4.35 -3.34 -44.30
N SER A 131 -5.41 -3.31 -43.46
CA SER A 131 -6.22 -4.48 -43.05
C SER A 131 -5.48 -5.52 -42.20
N LEU A 132 -4.29 -5.21 -41.69
CA LEU A 132 -3.56 -6.05 -40.75
C LEU A 132 -3.65 -5.46 -39.34
N PRO A 133 -4.08 -6.23 -38.34
CA PRO A 133 -4.00 -5.89 -36.91
C PRO A 133 -2.60 -5.39 -36.53
N VAL A 134 -2.51 -4.17 -35.98
CA VAL A 134 -1.24 -3.61 -35.50
C VAL A 134 -0.84 -4.27 -34.19
N ILE A 135 0.45 -4.45 -33.98
CA ILE A 135 1.00 -4.91 -32.71
C ILE A 135 2.40 -4.30 -32.53
N SER A 136 2.73 -3.96 -31.28
CA SER A 136 4.05 -3.46 -30.90
C SER A 136 4.57 -4.23 -29.69
N ASN A 137 5.80 -3.95 -29.29
CA ASN A 137 6.41 -4.54 -28.09
C ASN A 137 7.50 -3.62 -27.50
N PHE A 138 7.97 -4.05 -26.34
CA PHE A 138 9.20 -3.61 -25.68
C PHE A 138 10.16 -4.79 -25.60
N ASP A 139 11.40 -4.62 -26.06
CA ASP A 139 12.54 -5.56 -25.96
C ASP A 139 12.70 -6.65 -27.06
N ASN A 140 13.92 -7.12 -27.27
CA ASN A 140 14.33 -8.03 -28.35
C ASN A 140 14.54 -9.48 -27.87
N ILE A 141 13.46 -10.26 -27.84
CA ILE A 141 13.49 -11.72 -27.64
C ILE A 141 13.41 -12.45 -29.00
N LYS A 142 13.62 -13.77 -29.06
CA LYS A 142 13.52 -14.58 -30.30
C LYS A 142 12.10 -14.57 -30.90
N TRP A 143 11.79 -13.54 -31.70
CA TRP A 143 10.49 -13.30 -32.35
C TRP A 143 10.14 -14.25 -33.49
N ASN A 144 11.13 -14.89 -34.13
CA ASN A 144 10.90 -15.72 -35.31
C ASN A 144 9.86 -16.82 -35.07
N LYS A 145 9.93 -17.52 -33.94
CA LYS A 145 8.98 -18.58 -33.60
C LYS A 145 7.55 -18.05 -33.41
N TRP A 146 7.40 -16.85 -32.84
CA TRP A 146 6.10 -16.23 -32.61
C TRP A 146 5.50 -15.65 -33.90
N LYS A 147 6.34 -15.04 -34.75
CA LYS A 147 5.90 -14.58 -36.07
C LYS A 147 5.54 -15.78 -36.98
N GLU A 148 6.30 -16.86 -36.93
CA GLU A 148 6.01 -18.11 -37.66
C GLU A 148 4.67 -18.73 -37.24
N THR A 149 4.33 -18.72 -35.93
CA THR A 149 3.04 -19.24 -35.45
C THR A 149 1.84 -18.34 -35.79
N LEU A 150 2.08 -17.09 -36.19
CA LEU A 150 1.06 -16.11 -36.56
C LEU A 150 1.11 -15.74 -38.06
N ALA A 151 1.93 -16.43 -38.86
CA ALA A 151 1.93 -16.50 -40.32
C ALA A 151 1.62 -15.20 -41.11
N ASN A 152 2.18 -14.05 -40.69
CA ASN A 152 1.96 -12.73 -41.32
C ASN A 152 0.54 -12.14 -41.15
N GLU A 153 -0.17 -12.49 -40.08
CA GLU A 153 -1.51 -11.95 -39.77
C GLU A 153 -1.50 -10.55 -39.12
N MET A 154 -0.34 -9.90 -39.00
CA MET A 154 -0.19 -8.66 -38.22
C MET A 154 0.70 -7.65 -38.93
N PHE A 155 0.56 -6.39 -38.52
CA PHE A 155 1.48 -5.30 -38.85
C PHE A 155 2.34 -4.99 -37.62
N PHE A 156 3.61 -5.38 -37.65
CA PHE A 156 4.47 -5.38 -36.46
C PHE A 156 5.41 -4.16 -36.42
N ILE A 157 5.29 -3.35 -35.37
CA ILE A 157 6.10 -2.15 -35.13
C ILE A 157 6.79 -2.27 -33.75
N PRO A 158 7.95 -2.96 -33.68
CA PRO A 158 8.67 -3.16 -32.43
C PRO A 158 9.49 -1.96 -31.97
N ASP A 159 9.76 -1.93 -30.66
CA ASP A 159 10.90 -1.23 -30.06
C ASP A 159 12.08 -2.19 -29.84
N PHE A 160 13.18 -1.94 -30.57
CA PHE A 160 14.45 -2.65 -30.45
C PHE A 160 15.63 -1.69 -30.18
N ASP A 161 15.39 -0.58 -29.49
CA ASP A 161 16.32 0.53 -29.16
C ASP A 161 17.66 0.13 -28.52
N LYS A 162 17.81 -1.11 -28.05
CA LYS A 162 19.04 -1.61 -27.42
C LYS A 162 19.79 -2.64 -28.25
N THR A 163 19.38 -2.81 -29.51
CA THR A 163 19.95 -3.82 -30.40
C THR A 163 20.94 -3.20 -31.38
N THR A 164 22.04 -3.92 -31.64
CA THR A 164 23.07 -3.46 -32.58
C THR A 164 22.48 -3.26 -33.97
N GLY A 165 22.74 -2.09 -34.58
CA GLY A 165 22.27 -1.76 -35.93
C GLY A 165 20.82 -1.26 -36.00
N TYR A 166 20.10 -1.22 -34.88
CA TYR A 166 18.72 -0.69 -34.83
C TYR A 166 18.65 0.76 -35.26
N TYR A 167 19.48 1.61 -34.67
CA TYR A 167 19.60 3.03 -35.04
C TYR A 167 20.27 3.25 -36.41
N GLU A 168 20.80 2.19 -37.02
CA GLU A 168 21.51 2.17 -38.31
C GLU A 168 20.69 1.49 -39.43
N SER A 169 19.42 1.19 -39.19
CA SER A 169 18.40 0.91 -40.23
C SER A 169 18.35 -0.44 -40.94
N HIS A 170 18.77 -1.55 -40.32
CA HIS A 170 18.60 -2.89 -40.92
C HIS A 170 17.70 -3.82 -40.09
N PRO A 171 16.38 -3.57 -40.00
CA PRO A 171 15.52 -4.39 -39.15
C PRO A 171 15.15 -5.76 -39.73
N GLY A 172 15.60 -6.06 -40.96
CA GLY A 172 15.27 -7.29 -41.68
C GLY A 172 13.79 -7.38 -42.07
N ASP A 173 13.39 -8.51 -42.68
CA ASP A 173 12.01 -8.76 -43.13
C ASP A 173 11.04 -9.11 -41.98
N LEU A 174 11.53 -9.07 -40.74
CA LEU A 174 10.77 -9.46 -39.55
C LEU A 174 9.73 -8.40 -39.14
N VAL A 175 9.90 -7.14 -39.50
CA VAL A 175 9.06 -6.02 -39.01
C VAL A 175 8.43 -5.26 -40.17
N ASP A 176 7.37 -4.49 -39.88
CA ASP A 176 6.67 -3.64 -40.84
C ASP A 176 6.90 -2.13 -40.56
N GLY A 177 7.31 -1.81 -39.34
CA GLY A 177 7.78 -0.48 -38.95
C GLY A 177 8.75 -0.55 -37.77
N LEU A 178 9.18 0.62 -37.30
CA LEU A 178 10.03 0.77 -36.11
C LEU A 178 9.43 1.81 -35.16
N PHE A 179 9.59 1.59 -33.86
CA PHE A 179 9.19 2.51 -32.80
C PHE A 179 10.35 2.64 -31.81
N SER A 180 10.77 3.85 -31.48
CA SER A 180 11.85 4.06 -30.49
C SER A 180 11.27 4.60 -29.19
N TRP A 181 11.50 3.95 -28.06
CA TRP A 181 11.14 4.43 -26.73
C TRP A 181 12.20 5.38 -26.15
N GLU A 182 13.47 4.98 -26.21
CA GLU A 182 14.61 5.65 -25.60
C GLU A 182 14.89 7.01 -26.23
N SER A 183 14.59 7.20 -27.53
CA SER A 183 14.77 8.49 -28.21
C SER A 183 13.86 9.61 -27.70
N ALA A 184 12.82 9.29 -26.91
CA ALA A 184 11.91 10.29 -26.36
C ALA A 184 12.59 11.25 -25.38
N TRP A 185 13.72 10.84 -24.79
CA TRP A 185 14.38 11.56 -23.70
C TRP A 185 15.90 11.62 -23.86
N PRO A 186 16.59 12.54 -23.14
CA PRO A 186 18.05 12.66 -23.19
C PRO A 186 18.79 11.36 -22.86
N GLU A 187 19.98 11.19 -23.41
CA GLU A 187 20.82 10.02 -23.24
C GLU A 187 21.02 9.67 -21.76
N ARG A 188 20.79 8.40 -21.42
CA ARG A 188 21.12 7.80 -20.13
C ARG A 188 21.59 6.37 -20.37
N ASP A 189 22.66 5.97 -19.71
CA ASP A 189 23.27 4.64 -19.85
C ASP A 189 23.58 4.25 -21.32
N GLY A 190 23.93 5.24 -22.15
CA GLY A 190 24.29 5.06 -23.56
C GLY A 190 23.13 5.01 -24.55
N TYR A 191 21.89 5.22 -24.11
CA TYR A 191 20.69 5.23 -24.96
C TYR A 191 19.90 6.53 -24.82
N GLY A 192 19.44 7.09 -25.93
CA GLY A 192 18.55 8.26 -25.97
C GLY A 192 18.98 9.37 -26.90
N SER A 193 18.21 10.45 -26.89
CA SER A 193 18.50 11.65 -27.70
C SER A 193 19.62 12.48 -27.08
N ARG A 194 20.23 13.38 -27.87
CA ARG A 194 21.40 14.14 -27.40
C ARG A 194 21.07 15.14 -26.30
N SER A 195 19.83 15.61 -26.26
CA SER A 195 19.38 16.65 -25.34
C SER A 195 17.85 16.67 -25.24
N PRO A 196 17.27 17.35 -24.22
CA PRO A 196 15.82 17.42 -24.06
C PRO A 196 15.15 17.99 -25.32
N GLY A 197 14.28 17.19 -25.95
CA GLY A 197 13.53 17.57 -27.15
C GLY A 197 14.24 17.35 -28.49
N ASP A 198 15.47 16.82 -28.49
CA ASP A 198 16.20 16.49 -29.72
C ASP A 198 15.51 15.36 -30.49
N VAL A 199 15.35 15.53 -31.82
CA VAL A 199 14.79 14.55 -32.77
C VAL A 199 15.84 13.97 -33.72
N SER A 200 17.12 14.33 -33.57
CA SER A 200 18.17 13.97 -34.52
C SER A 200 18.37 12.46 -34.66
N LEU A 201 18.22 11.71 -33.56
CA LEU A 201 18.26 10.25 -33.57
C LEU A 201 17.09 9.67 -34.38
N ASP A 202 15.88 10.19 -34.15
CA ASP A 202 14.66 9.75 -34.82
C ASP A 202 14.71 9.99 -36.33
N LEU A 203 15.28 11.11 -36.78
CA LEU A 203 15.50 11.41 -38.21
C LEU A 203 16.31 10.31 -38.90
N SER A 204 17.37 9.82 -38.25
CA SER A 204 18.20 8.74 -38.79
C SER A 204 17.43 7.43 -38.90
N ILE A 205 16.64 7.08 -37.87
CA ILE A 205 15.83 5.86 -37.85
C ILE A 205 14.73 5.94 -38.91
N ALA A 206 14.00 7.05 -38.99
CA ALA A 206 12.93 7.27 -39.95
C ALA A 206 13.42 7.15 -41.39
N GLN A 207 14.53 7.82 -41.72
CA GLN A 207 15.16 7.73 -43.03
C GLN A 207 15.57 6.29 -43.35
N GLY A 208 16.12 5.61 -42.36
CA GLY A 208 16.49 4.21 -42.43
C GLY A 208 15.33 3.25 -42.71
N ALA A 209 14.24 3.40 -41.97
CA ALA A 209 13.02 2.63 -42.14
C ALA A 209 12.44 2.83 -43.55
N HIS A 210 12.33 4.08 -43.98
CA HIS A 210 11.80 4.44 -45.31
C HIS A 210 12.67 3.92 -46.45
N ASN A 211 14.01 3.93 -46.30
CA ASN A 211 14.93 3.31 -47.26
C ASN A 211 14.66 1.81 -47.49
N HIS A 212 14.03 1.15 -46.51
CA HIS A 212 13.64 -0.26 -46.56
C HIS A 212 12.12 -0.47 -46.69
N SER A 213 11.37 0.56 -47.09
CA SER A 213 9.91 0.51 -47.23
C SER A 213 9.18 0.11 -45.93
N LYS A 214 9.71 0.53 -44.78
CA LYS A 214 9.11 0.35 -43.45
C LYS A 214 8.66 1.69 -42.89
N LEU A 215 7.67 1.66 -41.99
CA LEU A 215 7.15 2.86 -41.34
C LEU A 215 7.94 3.22 -40.07
N TYR A 216 7.82 4.48 -39.65
CA TYR A 216 8.39 4.92 -38.37
C TYR A 216 7.34 5.56 -37.47
N MET A 217 7.29 5.07 -36.23
CA MET A 217 6.52 5.64 -35.14
C MET A 217 7.48 6.42 -34.22
N VAL A 218 7.36 7.74 -34.21
CA VAL A 218 8.20 8.60 -33.37
C VAL A 218 7.57 8.73 -31.97
N PRO A 219 8.34 8.61 -30.88
CA PRO A 219 7.80 8.86 -29.54
C PRO A 219 7.67 10.35 -29.27
N LEU A 220 6.75 10.73 -28.39
CA LEU A 220 6.63 12.07 -27.82
C LEU A 220 6.42 11.95 -26.31
N SER A 221 7.17 12.68 -25.49
CA SER A 221 7.02 12.60 -24.02
C SER A 221 7.32 13.94 -23.35
N PHE A 222 6.88 14.07 -22.09
CA PHE A 222 7.04 15.26 -21.28
C PHE A 222 8.32 15.29 -20.45
N LEU A 223 8.60 14.22 -19.71
CA LEU A 223 9.82 13.93 -18.94
C LEU A 223 9.90 12.41 -18.69
N GLN A 224 10.91 11.90 -17.99
CA GLN A 224 10.81 10.59 -17.32
C GLN A 224 11.34 10.73 -15.91
N TYR A 225 10.52 10.44 -14.90
CA TYR A 225 10.95 10.44 -13.50
C TYR A 225 10.31 9.28 -12.76
N LYS A 226 11.16 8.41 -12.24
CA LYS A 226 10.77 7.24 -11.46
C LYS A 226 11.59 7.21 -10.19
N ASN A 227 10.90 7.03 -9.06
CA ASN A 227 11.52 6.93 -7.75
C ASN A 227 10.82 5.86 -6.90
N SER A 228 10.74 4.66 -7.46
CA SER A 228 10.05 3.48 -6.91
C SER A 228 10.57 2.20 -7.57
N TYR A 229 10.13 1.04 -7.07
CA TYR A 229 10.47 -0.28 -7.64
C TYR A 229 11.98 -0.53 -7.80
N ASN A 230 12.73 -0.13 -6.77
CA ASN A 230 14.18 -0.21 -6.70
C ASN A 230 14.94 0.61 -7.77
N VAL A 231 14.26 1.61 -8.35
CA VAL A 231 14.82 2.49 -9.39
C VAL A 231 14.60 3.95 -9.00
N SER A 232 15.64 4.76 -9.21
CA SER A 232 15.61 6.22 -9.03
C SER A 232 16.30 6.89 -10.21
N VAL A 233 15.50 7.31 -11.20
CA VAL A 233 15.98 7.85 -12.48
C VAL A 233 15.22 9.11 -12.88
N TYR A 234 15.92 9.98 -13.59
CA TYR A 234 15.38 11.21 -14.16
C TYR A 234 15.98 11.44 -15.54
N ARG A 235 15.11 11.61 -16.54
CA ARG A 235 15.47 12.12 -17.86
C ARG A 235 14.70 13.42 -18.09
N ALA A 236 15.46 14.47 -18.35
CA ALA A 236 14.98 15.83 -18.15
C ALA A 236 13.88 16.25 -19.14
N GLY A 237 12.79 16.81 -18.58
CA GLY A 237 11.70 17.39 -19.37
C GLY A 237 12.00 18.79 -19.85
N LEU A 238 12.23 19.78 -18.97
CA LEU A 238 12.50 21.19 -19.35
C LEU A 238 11.49 21.69 -20.42
N GLN A 239 11.97 22.06 -21.62
CA GLN A 239 11.17 22.42 -22.80
C GLN A 239 11.06 21.28 -23.83
N ALA A 240 11.40 20.05 -23.47
CA ALA A 240 11.49 18.90 -24.38
C ALA A 240 10.20 18.68 -25.16
N LEU A 241 9.05 18.72 -24.49
CA LEU A 241 7.76 18.46 -25.14
C LEU A 241 7.50 19.40 -26.33
N PRO A 242 7.47 20.75 -26.17
CA PRO A 242 7.26 21.63 -27.31
C PRO A 242 8.42 21.63 -28.31
N MET A 243 9.68 21.50 -27.88
CA MET A 243 10.82 21.39 -28.81
C MET A 243 10.71 20.16 -29.71
N ARG A 244 10.28 19.04 -29.15
CA ARG A 244 10.07 17.80 -29.90
C ARG A 244 8.85 17.87 -30.80
N MET A 245 7.77 18.52 -30.36
CA MET A 245 6.61 18.82 -31.22
C MET A 245 7.03 19.63 -32.46
N GLU A 246 7.82 20.69 -32.26
CA GLU A 246 8.37 21.50 -33.35
C GLU A 246 9.24 20.66 -34.28
N GLY A 247 10.21 19.92 -33.74
CA GLY A 247 11.10 19.05 -34.52
C GLY A 247 10.35 18.00 -35.35
N ILE A 248 9.33 17.35 -34.77
CA ILE A 248 8.53 16.35 -35.49
C ILE A 248 7.74 17.01 -36.63
N LEU A 249 7.11 18.16 -36.40
CA LEU A 249 6.28 18.81 -37.41
C LEU A 249 7.11 19.44 -38.54
N ASP A 250 8.24 20.05 -38.20
CA ASP A 250 8.98 20.92 -39.12
C ASP A 250 10.17 20.21 -39.79
N GLN A 251 10.64 19.09 -39.22
CA GLN A 251 11.84 18.40 -39.70
C GLN A 251 11.58 16.94 -40.10
N MET A 252 10.50 16.30 -39.60
CA MET A 252 10.27 14.87 -39.75
C MET A 252 9.09 14.51 -40.66
N ASP A 253 9.21 14.83 -41.96
CA ASP A 253 8.20 14.43 -42.94
C ASP A 253 7.95 12.90 -42.99
N GLN A 254 8.98 12.12 -42.68
CA GLN A 254 8.99 10.65 -42.64
C GLN A 254 8.39 10.05 -41.36
N ALA A 255 7.97 10.84 -40.38
CA ALA A 255 7.20 10.31 -39.26
C ALA A 255 5.79 9.91 -39.76
N ASP A 256 5.49 8.61 -39.71
CA ASP A 256 4.21 8.03 -40.14
C ASP A 256 3.21 7.97 -38.98
N PHE A 257 3.70 7.62 -37.79
CA PHE A 257 2.92 7.59 -36.56
C PHE A 257 3.62 8.37 -35.46
N VAL A 258 2.83 8.84 -34.49
CA VAL A 258 3.35 9.33 -33.21
C VAL A 258 2.78 8.48 -32.09
N GLN A 259 3.59 8.13 -31.11
CA GLN A 259 3.12 7.57 -29.84
C GLN A 259 3.49 8.50 -28.68
N TYR A 260 2.50 9.03 -27.98
CA TYR A 260 2.71 9.78 -26.75
C TYR A 260 2.99 8.85 -25.58
N LEU A 261 4.08 9.11 -24.86
CA LEU A 261 4.55 8.36 -23.70
C LEU A 261 4.33 9.24 -22.45
N THR A 262 3.26 9.04 -21.68
CA THR A 262 2.20 8.02 -21.80
C THR A 262 0.82 8.61 -21.46
N TRP A 263 -0.25 7.82 -21.60
CA TRP A 263 -1.59 8.18 -21.11
C TRP A 263 -1.61 8.19 -19.58
N ASN A 264 -1.25 7.07 -18.92
CA ASN A 264 -1.52 6.83 -17.50
C ASN A 264 -0.33 6.22 -16.70
N ASP A 265 0.92 6.27 -17.16
CA ASP A 265 2.06 5.79 -16.38
C ASP A 265 2.47 6.79 -15.28
N GLY A 266 1.74 6.73 -14.17
CA GLY A 266 2.01 7.52 -12.98
C GLY A 266 3.41 7.29 -12.39
N PRO A 267 3.86 6.04 -12.16
CA PRO A 267 5.17 5.76 -11.58
C PRO A 267 6.38 6.28 -12.37
N GLU A 268 6.23 6.60 -13.66
CA GLU A 268 7.29 7.22 -14.46
C GLU A 268 7.04 8.71 -14.79
N SER A 269 5.97 9.28 -14.22
CA SER A 269 5.67 10.72 -14.23
C SER A 269 5.43 11.34 -15.61
N HIS A 270 5.24 10.55 -16.66
CA HIS A 270 5.05 11.05 -18.04
C HIS A 270 3.63 10.90 -18.57
N TYR A 271 2.70 10.55 -17.69
CA TYR A 271 1.26 10.52 -17.94
C TYR A 271 0.67 11.91 -18.26
N ILE A 272 -0.44 11.92 -18.99
CA ILE A 272 -1.25 13.12 -19.31
C ILE A 272 -2.74 12.94 -19.00
N ALA A 273 -3.12 11.78 -18.48
CA ALA A 273 -4.50 11.44 -18.15
C ALA A 273 -4.75 11.50 -16.65
N GLU A 274 -5.99 11.18 -16.29
CA GLU A 274 -6.36 10.97 -14.90
C GLU A 274 -5.78 9.64 -14.40
N LEU A 275 -5.26 9.64 -13.17
CA LEU A 275 -4.76 8.41 -12.55
C LEU A 275 -5.83 7.74 -11.69
N TRP A 276 -6.08 6.46 -11.96
CA TRP A 276 -7.07 5.65 -11.25
C TRP A 276 -6.43 4.89 -10.08
N PRO A 277 -6.96 5.01 -8.84
CA PRO A 277 -6.40 4.30 -7.68
C PRO A 277 -6.36 2.78 -7.84
N GLU A 278 -7.30 2.19 -8.57
CA GLU A 278 -7.31 0.75 -8.83
C GLU A 278 -6.20 0.27 -9.78
N GLN A 279 -5.57 1.17 -10.56
CA GLN A 279 -4.46 0.83 -11.45
C GLN A 279 -3.14 0.75 -10.69
N ASN A 280 -2.95 1.60 -9.69
CA ASN A 280 -1.76 1.61 -8.85
C ASN A 280 -2.07 2.20 -7.47
N SER A 281 -1.82 1.39 -6.45
CA SER A 281 -2.04 1.73 -5.05
C SER A 281 -0.75 1.64 -4.23
N ASP A 282 0.41 1.84 -4.87
CA ASP A 282 1.69 1.67 -4.20
C ASP A 282 2.11 2.94 -3.48
N ALA A 283 2.53 2.79 -2.23
CA ALA A 283 2.79 3.94 -1.36
C ALA A 283 4.00 4.77 -1.83
N GLN A 284 4.98 4.12 -2.46
CA GLN A 284 6.23 4.78 -2.88
C GLN A 284 6.01 5.70 -4.09
N PRO A 285 5.41 5.27 -5.23
CA PRO A 285 5.00 6.18 -6.30
C PRO A 285 4.10 7.33 -5.84
N TRP A 286 3.16 7.07 -4.92
CA TRP A 286 2.18 8.06 -4.49
C TRP A 286 2.76 9.40 -3.99
N LEU A 287 4.01 9.38 -3.49
CA LEU A 287 4.74 10.57 -3.06
C LEU A 287 4.95 11.60 -4.18
N TYR A 288 4.97 11.16 -5.44
CA TYR A 288 5.21 12.01 -6.61
C TYR A 288 4.23 11.81 -7.77
N MET A 289 3.31 10.85 -7.68
CA MET A 289 2.20 10.71 -8.62
C MET A 289 0.86 10.57 -7.87
N ASN A 290 -0.17 11.30 -8.31
CA ASN A 290 -1.58 11.15 -7.94
C ASN A 290 -2.36 12.33 -8.53
N GLN A 291 -3.65 12.10 -8.79
CA GLN A 291 -4.51 13.13 -9.38
C GLN A 291 -4.69 14.38 -8.52
N LYS A 292 -4.57 14.26 -7.19
CA LYS A 292 -4.81 15.38 -6.26
C LYS A 292 -3.68 16.41 -6.28
N MET A 293 -2.45 16.00 -6.56
CA MET A 293 -1.26 16.84 -6.41
C MET A 293 -0.49 17.02 -7.72
N PHE A 294 -0.46 16.00 -8.58
CA PHE A 294 0.41 15.94 -9.75
C PHE A 294 -0.38 15.80 -11.05
N ASP A 295 -1.56 16.41 -11.13
CA ASP A 295 -2.40 16.39 -12.33
C ASP A 295 -1.68 16.96 -13.57
N HIS A 296 -1.56 16.15 -14.62
CA HIS A 296 -0.93 16.52 -15.90
C HIS A 296 -1.94 16.77 -17.04
N THR A 297 -3.24 16.66 -16.79
CA THR A 297 -4.30 16.82 -17.81
C THR A 297 -4.28 18.17 -18.51
N ALA A 298 -3.70 19.20 -17.89
CA ALA A 298 -3.47 20.51 -18.46
C ALA A 298 -2.60 20.50 -19.75
N LEU A 299 -1.85 19.41 -20.03
CA LEU A 299 -1.10 19.24 -21.28
C LEU A 299 -1.99 18.82 -22.47
N GLN A 300 -3.18 18.24 -22.22
CA GLN A 300 -4.01 17.67 -23.28
C GLN A 300 -4.39 18.69 -24.39
N PRO A 301 -4.77 19.95 -24.11
CA PRO A 301 -5.09 20.90 -25.17
C PRO A 301 -3.90 21.25 -26.09
N LEU A 302 -2.69 21.28 -25.52
CA LEU A 302 -1.45 21.47 -26.28
C LEU A 302 -1.21 20.27 -27.20
N ILE A 303 -1.36 19.06 -26.67
CA ILE A 303 -1.19 17.80 -27.42
C ILE A 303 -2.28 17.64 -28.49
N ALA A 304 -3.51 18.08 -28.24
CA ALA A 304 -4.58 18.09 -29.24
C ALA A 304 -4.24 18.97 -30.44
N SER A 305 -3.64 20.14 -30.19
CA SER A 305 -3.17 21.03 -31.25
C SER A 305 -2.06 20.37 -32.07
N PHE A 306 -1.16 19.64 -31.42
CA PHE A 306 -0.09 18.88 -32.09
C PHE A 306 -0.64 17.72 -32.92
N ASN A 307 -1.52 16.89 -32.34
CA ASN A 307 -2.14 15.76 -33.02
C ASN A 307 -2.87 16.21 -34.29
N HIS A 308 -3.58 17.33 -34.22
CA HIS A 308 -4.24 17.92 -35.39
C HIS A 308 -3.23 18.35 -36.46
N ALA A 309 -2.18 19.06 -36.07
CA ALA A 309 -1.15 19.54 -37.00
C ALA A 309 -0.37 18.38 -37.65
N PHE A 310 0.01 17.37 -36.86
CA PHE A 310 0.72 16.19 -37.33
C PHE A 310 -0.07 15.46 -38.41
N LYS A 311 -1.36 15.20 -38.14
CA LYS A 311 -2.26 14.52 -39.08
C LYS A 311 -2.61 15.35 -40.30
N SER A 312 -2.67 16.67 -40.15
CA SER A 312 -2.92 17.61 -41.24
C SER A 312 -1.66 17.96 -42.03
N ARG A 313 -0.48 17.47 -41.61
CA ARG A 313 0.83 17.76 -42.19
C ARG A 313 1.11 19.26 -42.26
N THR A 314 0.83 19.96 -41.16
CA THR A 314 1.12 21.39 -41.02
C THR A 314 2.30 21.61 -40.08
N GLU A 315 3.05 22.68 -40.32
CA GLU A 315 4.16 23.13 -39.48
C GLU A 315 3.70 23.57 -38.09
N SER A 316 4.65 23.63 -37.16
CA SER A 316 4.48 24.11 -35.78
C SER A 316 3.90 25.54 -35.71
N SER A 317 4.32 26.40 -36.65
CA SER A 317 3.84 27.78 -36.85
C SER A 317 2.36 27.88 -37.22
N SER A 318 1.79 26.76 -37.69
CA SER A 318 0.40 26.63 -38.12
C SER A 318 -0.48 25.87 -37.12
N MET A 319 0.07 25.42 -35.99
CA MET A 319 -0.70 24.81 -34.91
C MET A 319 -1.82 25.76 -34.45
N THR A 320 -2.98 25.21 -34.10
CA THR A 320 -4.13 26.00 -33.66
C THR A 320 -4.88 25.32 -32.52
N PRO A 321 -5.45 26.07 -31.56
CA PRO A 321 -6.28 25.51 -30.50
C PRO A 321 -7.47 24.71 -31.06
N GLN A 322 -7.66 23.48 -30.58
CA GLN A 322 -8.74 22.59 -31.05
C GLN A 322 -10.08 22.81 -30.32
N ASN A 323 -10.10 23.60 -29.25
CA ASN A 323 -11.29 23.91 -28.45
C ASN A 323 -11.93 25.27 -28.80
N GLY A 324 -11.46 25.94 -29.85
CA GLY A 324 -11.96 27.25 -30.28
C GLY A 324 -11.44 28.46 -29.48
N ALA A 325 -10.60 28.24 -28.47
CA ALA A 325 -10.00 29.31 -27.68
C ALA A 325 -9.02 30.18 -28.52
N VAL A 326 -8.71 31.38 -28.02
CA VAL A 326 -7.71 32.28 -28.62
C VAL A 326 -6.30 31.69 -28.48
N ALA A 327 -6.04 31.02 -27.36
CA ALA A 327 -4.83 30.26 -27.12
C ALA A 327 -5.12 29.05 -26.21
N VAL A 328 -4.26 28.04 -26.25
CA VAL A 328 -4.19 26.94 -25.27
C VAL A 328 -2.75 26.74 -24.86
N GLY A 329 -2.51 26.24 -23.66
CA GLY A 329 -1.14 26.00 -23.19
C GLY A 329 -1.09 25.58 -21.74
N ALA A 330 0.12 25.30 -21.28
CA ALA A 330 0.41 24.97 -19.90
C ALA A 330 1.72 25.60 -19.42
N MET A 331 1.80 25.82 -18.11
CA MET A 331 3.01 26.10 -17.34
C MET A 331 3.33 24.87 -16.51
N TRP A 332 4.62 24.55 -16.35
CA TRP A 332 5.05 23.47 -15.47
C TRP A 332 6.35 23.78 -14.74
N HIS A 333 6.51 23.18 -13.56
CA HIS A 333 7.69 23.38 -12.74
C HIS A 333 7.86 22.31 -11.65
N ARG A 334 9.06 22.19 -11.08
CA ARG A 334 9.30 21.28 -9.93
C ARG A 334 8.65 21.81 -8.64
N PRO A 335 8.32 20.93 -7.68
CA PRO A 335 7.69 21.33 -6.41
C PRO A 335 8.66 21.97 -5.40
N MET A 336 9.96 22.03 -5.69
CA MET A 336 10.99 22.52 -4.77
C MET A 336 12.04 23.39 -5.44
N THR A 337 12.70 24.24 -4.66
CA THR A 337 13.83 25.07 -5.07
C THR A 337 15.13 24.25 -5.20
N ASP A 338 16.16 24.83 -5.81
CA ASP A 338 17.43 24.13 -6.08
C ASP A 338 18.25 23.84 -4.84
N ASP A 339 18.14 24.70 -3.84
CA ASP A 339 18.80 24.61 -2.55
C ASP A 339 18.10 23.67 -1.57
N ALA A 340 16.97 23.05 -1.97
CA ALA A 340 16.29 22.05 -1.17
C ALA A 340 17.22 20.85 -0.88
N VAL A 341 17.42 20.57 0.40
CA VAL A 341 18.17 19.40 0.88
C VAL A 341 17.19 18.43 1.51
N CYS A 342 17.09 17.23 0.95
CA CYS A 342 16.43 16.11 1.59
C CYS A 342 17.43 15.49 2.58
N ASN A 343 17.20 15.64 3.89
CA ASN A 343 18.06 15.07 4.93
C ASN A 343 17.34 13.87 5.58
N PRO A 344 17.38 12.69 4.94
CA PRO A 344 16.69 11.53 5.47
C PRO A 344 17.42 11.00 6.70
N VAL A 345 16.67 10.42 7.65
CA VAL A 345 17.23 9.69 8.79
C VAL A 345 18.02 8.45 8.32
N VAL A 346 17.72 7.95 7.12
CA VAL A 346 18.37 6.82 6.45
C VAL A 346 18.56 7.15 4.97
N GLU A 347 19.79 7.17 4.48
CA GLU A 347 20.05 7.30 3.04
C GLU A 347 19.67 6.01 2.31
N THR A 348 18.79 6.14 1.32
CA THR A 348 18.39 5.10 0.39
C THR A 348 18.48 5.64 -1.04
N ILE A 349 18.40 4.74 -2.04
CA ILE A 349 18.29 5.14 -3.45
C ILE A 349 17.14 6.12 -3.73
N TYR A 350 16.10 6.13 -2.88
CA TYR A 350 14.91 6.97 -3.08
C TYR A 350 15.03 8.37 -2.48
N THR A 351 15.92 8.54 -1.50
CA THR A 351 16.12 9.80 -0.79
C THR A 351 17.33 10.58 -1.32
N SER A 352 18.17 9.93 -2.13
CA SER A 352 19.24 10.56 -2.90
C SER A 352 18.70 11.18 -4.20
N ARG A 353 19.51 12.03 -4.84
CA ARG A 353 19.17 12.54 -6.17
C ARG A 353 19.10 11.38 -7.18
N PRO A 354 18.07 11.37 -8.06
CA PRO A 354 17.93 10.33 -9.07
C PRO A 354 19.07 10.36 -10.09
N SER A 355 19.42 9.19 -10.60
CA SER A 355 20.36 9.02 -11.71
C SER A 355 19.89 9.82 -12.94
N GLY A 356 20.81 10.56 -13.57
CA GLY A 356 20.49 11.42 -14.73
C GLY A 356 20.12 12.87 -14.37
N SER A 357 20.13 13.23 -13.07
CA SER A 357 19.82 14.60 -12.65
C SER A 357 20.99 15.58 -12.70
N ASP A 358 22.24 15.13 -12.70
CA ASP A 358 23.41 16.01 -12.49
C ASP A 358 23.50 17.18 -13.48
N ASP A 359 23.30 16.94 -14.78
CA ASP A 359 23.43 17.95 -15.83
C ASP A 359 22.25 18.95 -15.89
N TYR A 360 21.14 18.60 -15.25
CA TYR A 360 19.86 19.30 -15.41
C TYR A 360 19.29 19.80 -14.09
N TYR A 361 19.82 19.37 -12.94
CA TYR A 361 19.26 19.69 -11.63
C TYR A 361 19.26 21.19 -11.35
N SER A 362 20.27 21.93 -11.79
CA SER A 362 20.35 23.40 -11.63
C SER A 362 19.45 24.18 -12.59
N ARG A 363 18.83 23.51 -13.57
CA ARG A 363 17.90 24.10 -14.54
C ARG A 363 16.48 24.00 -13.99
N ASN A 364 16.19 24.77 -12.96
CA ASN A 364 14.90 24.73 -12.27
C ASN A 364 14.16 26.02 -12.45
N MET A 365 13.46 26.12 -13.56
CA MET A 365 12.67 27.28 -13.91
C MET A 365 11.21 26.85 -14.04
N ALA A 366 10.30 27.81 -14.04
CA ALA A 366 8.98 27.56 -14.58
C ALA A 366 9.08 27.53 -16.11
N TYR A 367 8.61 26.47 -16.74
CA TYR A 367 8.58 26.28 -18.18
C TYR A 367 7.16 26.45 -18.69
N TRP A 368 7.01 26.77 -19.97
CA TRP A 368 5.69 26.95 -20.56
C TRP A 368 5.67 26.66 -22.06
N SER A 369 4.47 26.35 -22.55
CA SER A 369 4.16 26.28 -23.97
C SER A 369 2.74 26.78 -24.23
N VAL A 370 2.56 27.51 -25.32
CA VAL A 370 1.31 28.13 -25.75
C VAL A 370 1.16 27.98 -27.26
N VAL A 371 -0.01 27.52 -27.69
CA VAL A 371 -0.45 27.57 -29.09
C VAL A 371 -1.38 28.77 -29.24
N LEU A 372 -0.96 29.75 -30.04
CA LEU A 372 -1.73 30.95 -30.32
C LEU A 372 -2.45 30.81 -31.67
N LYS A 373 -3.73 31.13 -31.71
CA LYS A 373 -4.54 31.06 -32.92
C LYS A 373 -3.99 31.96 -34.05
N SER A 374 -4.06 31.48 -35.28
CA SER A 374 -3.65 32.24 -36.46
C SER A 374 -4.62 33.37 -36.81
N GLY A 375 -4.14 34.37 -37.56
CA GLY A 375 -4.93 35.52 -38.01
C GLY A 375 -5.22 36.57 -36.93
N LEU A 376 -4.61 36.45 -35.74
CA LEU A 376 -4.68 37.47 -34.70
C LEU A 376 -3.73 38.65 -35.00
N PRO A 377 -4.03 39.87 -34.51
CA PRO A 377 -3.12 41.01 -34.62
C PRO A 377 -1.77 40.72 -33.96
N SER A 378 -0.68 41.24 -34.53
CA SER A 378 0.66 41.15 -33.91
C SER A 378 0.70 41.87 -32.57
N GLY A 379 1.51 41.38 -31.63
CA GLY A 379 1.79 42.06 -30.36
C GLY A 379 1.24 41.40 -29.11
N TYR A 380 0.66 40.19 -29.23
CA TYR A 380 0.43 39.32 -28.07
C TYR A 380 1.75 39.00 -27.39
N LYS A 381 1.72 38.90 -26.06
CA LYS A 381 2.91 38.64 -25.26
C LYS A 381 2.60 37.68 -24.13
N ILE A 382 3.62 36.98 -23.66
CA ILE A 382 3.59 36.29 -22.38
C ILE A 382 4.47 37.05 -21.37
N SER A 383 3.92 37.28 -20.19
CA SER A 383 4.62 37.74 -19.00
C SER A 383 4.98 36.53 -18.14
N THR A 384 6.27 36.37 -17.83
CA THR A 384 6.76 35.37 -16.89
C THR A 384 7.39 36.05 -15.68
N GLN A 385 7.09 35.55 -14.49
CA GLN A 385 7.59 36.11 -13.23
C GLN A 385 8.44 35.09 -12.46
N ALA A 386 9.53 35.56 -11.85
CA ALA A 386 10.34 34.79 -10.91
C ALA A 386 10.79 35.72 -9.76
N GLY A 387 10.08 35.68 -8.64
CA GLY A 387 10.23 36.68 -7.59
C GLY A 387 9.86 38.08 -8.09
N GLU A 388 10.76 39.05 -7.93
CA GLU A 388 10.56 40.43 -8.42
C GLU A 388 10.91 40.63 -9.91
N LYS A 389 11.49 39.61 -10.56
CA LYS A 389 11.88 39.69 -11.98
C LYS A 389 10.69 39.35 -12.87
N GLU A 390 10.40 40.22 -13.82
CA GLU A 390 9.44 39.98 -14.89
C GLU A 390 10.15 39.96 -16.25
N HIS A 391 9.78 39.00 -17.09
CA HIS A 391 10.23 38.92 -18.48
C HIS A 391 9.01 38.88 -19.42
N MET A 392 9.10 39.64 -20.52
CA MET A 392 8.07 39.72 -21.54
C MET A 392 8.59 39.13 -22.84
N GLN A 393 7.90 38.12 -23.38
CA GLN A 393 8.21 37.53 -24.69
C GLN A 393 7.04 37.75 -25.65
N VAL A 394 7.33 38.17 -26.89
CA VAL A 394 6.33 38.30 -27.95
C VAL A 394 5.92 36.92 -28.43
N LEU A 395 4.62 36.70 -28.56
CA LEU A 395 4.05 35.47 -29.11
C LEU A 395 3.78 35.62 -30.61
N THR A 396 3.97 34.53 -31.33
CA THR A 396 3.64 34.39 -32.76
C THR A 396 2.49 33.40 -32.93
N SER A 397 1.89 33.35 -34.13
CA SER A 397 0.92 32.31 -34.47
C SER A 397 1.54 30.92 -34.34
N GLY A 398 0.76 29.92 -33.92
CA GLY A 398 1.26 28.56 -33.76
C GLY A 398 1.88 28.30 -32.39
N LEU A 399 2.79 27.34 -32.37
CA LEU A 399 3.50 26.92 -31.16
C LEU A 399 4.50 27.98 -30.69
N ASN A 400 4.47 28.27 -29.39
CA ASN A 400 5.43 29.12 -28.69
C ASN A 400 5.80 28.42 -27.38
N TYR A 401 7.05 28.54 -26.95
CA TYR A 401 7.49 27.99 -25.67
C TYR A 401 8.67 28.78 -25.11
N GLY A 402 8.94 28.57 -23.82
CA GLY A 402 10.00 29.29 -23.13
C GLY A 402 10.16 28.86 -21.68
N ASN A 403 10.90 29.66 -20.94
CA ASN A 403 11.14 29.49 -19.51
C ASN A 403 10.87 30.82 -18.77
N GLY A 404 10.88 30.74 -17.44
CA GLY A 404 10.64 31.88 -16.56
C GLY A 404 11.79 32.88 -16.55
N ALA A 405 11.60 34.01 -15.86
CA ALA A 405 12.60 35.08 -15.75
C ALA A 405 13.83 34.74 -14.86
N GLY A 406 13.91 33.50 -14.35
CA GLY A 406 14.97 33.00 -13.48
C GLY A 406 14.61 31.65 -12.85
N ASN A 407 15.43 31.20 -11.90
CA ASN A 407 15.16 29.98 -11.14
C ASN A 407 13.90 30.14 -10.29
N ILE A 408 13.20 29.03 -10.10
CA ILE A 408 11.96 28.97 -9.35
C ILE A 408 12.17 29.41 -7.90
N GLN A 409 11.18 30.14 -7.38
CA GLN A 409 11.20 30.66 -6.01
C GLN A 409 10.10 29.99 -5.18
N ALA A 410 10.29 29.92 -3.87
CA ALA A 410 9.27 29.39 -2.96
C ALA A 410 7.95 30.18 -3.08
N GLY A 411 6.83 29.47 -2.95
CA GLY A 411 5.49 30.01 -3.12
C GLY A 411 4.91 29.78 -4.52
N ILE A 412 4.03 30.67 -4.93
CA ILE A 412 3.20 30.50 -6.13
C ILE A 412 3.93 30.92 -7.40
N GLN A 413 3.79 30.12 -8.46
CA GLN A 413 4.27 30.50 -9.79
C GLN A 413 3.13 31.05 -10.63
N THR A 414 3.39 32.07 -11.43
CA THR A 414 2.36 32.71 -12.27
C THR A 414 2.92 33.17 -13.61
N MET A 415 2.14 32.97 -14.67
CA MET A 415 2.37 33.51 -16.01
C MET A 415 1.08 34.10 -16.57
N LYS A 416 1.19 35.09 -17.46
CA LYS A 416 0.05 35.77 -18.08
C LYS A 416 0.23 35.93 -19.57
N ILE A 417 -0.80 35.66 -20.34
CA ILE A 417 -0.87 36.03 -21.76
C ILE A 417 -1.59 37.38 -21.86
N LEU A 418 -0.96 38.34 -22.53
CA LEU A 418 -1.45 39.68 -22.76
C LEU A 418 -1.82 39.86 -24.24
N ASP A 419 -2.94 40.53 -24.50
CA ASP A 419 -3.28 41.01 -25.83
C ASP A 419 -2.45 42.26 -26.23
N PRO A 420 -2.54 42.73 -27.48
CA PRO A 420 -1.80 43.92 -27.93
C PRO A 420 -2.14 45.22 -27.17
N SER A 421 -3.26 45.28 -26.46
CA SER A 421 -3.62 46.43 -25.60
C SER A 421 -2.97 46.36 -24.21
N GLY A 422 -2.32 45.24 -23.88
CA GLY A 422 -1.73 44.96 -22.58
C GLY A 422 -2.70 44.32 -21.58
N LYS A 423 -3.92 43.97 -22.00
CA LYS A 423 -4.90 43.29 -21.15
C LYS A 423 -4.55 41.81 -21.02
N THR A 424 -4.56 41.28 -19.80
CA THR A 424 -4.46 39.84 -19.57
C THR A 424 -5.70 39.13 -20.13
N ILE A 425 -5.47 38.20 -21.05
CA ILE A 425 -6.53 37.36 -21.62
C ILE A 425 -6.55 35.98 -20.97
N MET A 426 -5.39 35.47 -20.58
CA MET A 426 -5.27 34.18 -19.90
C MET A 426 -4.17 34.23 -18.84
N SER A 427 -4.28 33.44 -17.79
CA SER A 427 -3.23 33.25 -16.80
C SER A 427 -3.06 31.79 -16.41
N ALA A 428 -1.82 31.41 -16.07
CA ALA A 428 -1.51 30.13 -15.45
C ALA A 428 -0.94 30.42 -14.06
N ARG A 429 -1.51 29.78 -13.04
CA ARG A 429 -1.14 29.99 -11.64
C ARG A 429 -1.07 28.67 -10.88
N SER A 430 0.09 28.36 -10.29
CA SER A 430 0.32 27.03 -9.72
C SER A 430 -0.64 26.71 -8.57
N LYS A 431 -1.33 25.56 -8.67
CA LYS A 431 -2.25 25.08 -7.62
C LYS A 431 -1.52 24.71 -6.33
N ARG A 432 -0.25 24.28 -6.44
CA ARG A 432 0.63 23.90 -5.34
C ARG A 432 1.80 24.87 -5.21
N CYS A 433 2.21 25.12 -3.96
CA CYS A 433 3.34 25.99 -3.68
C CYS A 433 4.65 25.26 -3.94
N VAL A 434 5.65 26.01 -4.40
CA VAL A 434 7.05 25.59 -4.40
C VAL A 434 7.60 25.72 -2.99
N PHE A 435 8.34 24.72 -2.53
CA PHE A 435 8.95 24.69 -1.20
C PHE A 435 10.45 24.94 -1.24
N SER A 436 10.96 25.64 -0.23
CA SER A 436 12.41 25.75 0.02
C SER A 436 13.03 24.52 0.69
N GLY A 437 12.18 23.56 1.10
CA GLY A 437 12.58 22.29 1.71
C GLY A 437 12.19 21.10 0.85
N CYS A 438 12.27 19.91 1.44
CA CYS A 438 11.94 18.63 0.81
C CYS A 438 10.65 18.04 1.41
N PRO A 439 9.46 18.55 1.03
CA PRO A 439 8.21 18.26 1.74
C PRO A 439 7.80 16.78 1.68
N GLN A 440 8.19 16.04 0.64
CA GLN A 440 7.92 14.61 0.51
C GLN A 440 9.07 13.71 0.98
N GLY A 441 10.17 14.28 1.49
CA GLY A 441 11.37 13.52 1.88
C GLY A 441 12.17 12.91 0.71
N ILE A 442 11.83 13.24 -0.54
CA ILE A 442 12.49 12.79 -1.77
C ILE A 442 12.83 13.96 -2.68
N TYR A 443 13.86 13.80 -3.53
CA TYR A 443 14.14 14.74 -4.63
C TYR A 443 13.11 14.56 -5.75
N ASN A 444 11.91 15.10 -5.56
CA ASN A 444 10.81 14.98 -6.51
C ASN A 444 11.10 15.78 -7.79
N MET A 445 11.36 15.06 -8.89
CA MET A 445 11.57 15.66 -10.21
C MET A 445 10.31 15.66 -11.08
N ASN A 446 9.17 15.15 -10.58
CA ASN A 446 7.91 15.29 -11.28
C ASN A 446 7.50 16.78 -11.31
N TYR A 447 6.78 17.18 -12.35
CA TYR A 447 6.30 18.54 -12.50
C TYR A 447 4.91 18.74 -11.93
N LEU A 448 4.70 19.93 -11.39
CA LEU A 448 3.38 20.49 -11.18
C LEU A 448 2.98 21.18 -12.47
N VAL A 449 1.87 20.75 -13.08
CA VAL A 449 1.39 21.30 -14.35
C VAL A 449 0.15 22.16 -14.11
N THR A 450 0.03 23.26 -14.83
CA THR A 450 -1.08 24.20 -14.71
C THR A 450 -1.47 24.75 -16.07
N ALA A 451 -2.75 24.69 -16.41
CA ALA A 451 -3.27 25.23 -17.66
C ALA A 451 -3.26 26.75 -17.66
N PHE A 452 -3.19 27.36 -18.85
CA PHE A 452 -3.63 28.75 -19.03
C PHE A 452 -5.16 28.79 -19.10
N GLU A 453 -5.77 29.58 -18.24
CA GLU A 453 -7.23 29.73 -18.11
C GLU A 453 -7.65 31.19 -18.31
N ASP A 454 -8.92 31.41 -18.69
CA ASP A 454 -9.47 32.75 -18.90
C ASP A 454 -9.53 33.55 -17.58
N GLY A 455 -9.02 34.78 -17.60
CA GLY A 455 -9.10 35.71 -16.47
C GLY A 455 -7.96 35.59 -15.44
N THR A 456 -8.15 36.22 -14.28
CA THR A 456 -7.20 36.27 -13.15
C THR A 456 -7.74 35.44 -12.00
N SER A 457 -7.39 34.15 -11.92
CA SER A 457 -7.83 33.31 -10.80
C SER A 457 -7.18 33.79 -9.49
N GLU A 458 -7.95 34.43 -8.61
CA GLU A 458 -7.53 34.79 -7.25
C GLU A 458 -7.55 33.53 -6.37
N SER A 459 -6.46 32.78 -6.34
CA SER A 459 -6.29 31.72 -5.35
C SER A 459 -4.87 31.70 -4.78
N THR A 460 -4.77 31.37 -3.49
CA THR A 460 -3.51 31.02 -2.83
C THR A 460 -3.11 29.61 -3.23
N CYS A 461 -1.81 29.34 -3.41
CA CYS A 461 -1.34 27.98 -3.65
C CYS A 461 -1.52 27.16 -2.37
N GLN A 462 -1.84 25.88 -2.53
CA GLN A 462 -1.91 24.95 -1.41
C GLN A 462 -0.52 24.36 -1.12
N PRO A 463 -0.17 24.14 0.16
CA PRO A 463 1.05 23.42 0.49
C PRO A 463 1.00 21.98 -0.05
N ILE A 464 2.18 21.40 -0.24
CA ILE A 464 2.39 19.97 -0.44
C ILE A 464 2.77 19.44 0.94
N GLY A 465 1.81 18.81 1.64
CA GLY A 465 2.05 18.24 2.97
C GLY A 465 2.68 16.84 2.92
N THR A 466 3.04 16.30 4.08
CA THR A 466 3.34 14.87 4.28
C THR A 466 2.04 14.07 4.33
N GLU A 467 1.24 14.10 3.26
CA GLU A 467 -0.02 13.35 3.21
C GLU A 467 0.26 11.88 2.88
N VAL A 468 -0.24 10.98 3.73
CA VAL A 468 -0.19 9.52 3.53
C VAL A 468 -1.31 9.11 2.57
N MET A 469 -1.10 8.07 1.75
CA MET A 469 -2.16 7.51 0.91
C MET A 469 -3.47 7.30 1.68
N PRO A 470 -4.64 7.57 1.07
CA PRO A 470 -5.91 7.11 1.61
C PRO A 470 -5.85 5.59 1.78
N MET A 471 -5.94 5.10 3.02
CA MET A 471 -5.80 3.67 3.41
C MET A 471 -6.76 2.70 2.71
N ASN A 472 -7.67 3.20 1.88
CA ASN A 472 -8.70 2.44 1.20
C ASN A 472 -8.17 1.72 -0.06
N ALA A 473 -6.91 1.93 -0.45
CA ALA A 473 -6.36 1.45 -1.73
C ALA A 473 -5.29 0.34 -1.62
N VAL A 474 -4.69 0.07 -0.45
CA VAL A 474 -3.50 -0.81 -0.36
C VAL A 474 -3.88 -2.30 -0.51
N LYS A 475 -3.42 -2.97 -1.57
CA LYS A 475 -3.27 -4.44 -1.63
C LYS A 475 -1.97 -4.87 -0.95
N GLU A 476 -2.02 -6.01 -0.26
CA GLU A 476 -0.97 -6.60 0.56
C GLU A 476 0.40 -6.71 -0.15
N LEU A 477 1.48 -6.36 0.56
CA LEU A 477 2.88 -6.48 0.11
C LEU A 477 3.30 -7.97 0.02
N GLU A 478 3.62 -8.45 -1.18
CA GLU A 478 4.34 -9.73 -1.38
C GLU A 478 5.85 -9.55 -1.13
N ILE A 479 6.44 -10.44 -0.33
CA ILE A 479 7.89 -10.56 -0.13
C ILE A 479 8.42 -11.62 -1.12
N PRO A 480 9.43 -11.35 -1.98
CA PRO A 480 9.91 -12.34 -2.95
C PRO A 480 10.73 -13.47 -2.30
N SER A 481 10.55 -14.72 -2.76
CA SER A 481 11.35 -15.88 -2.36
C SER A 481 12.64 -16.02 -3.19
N CYS A 482 13.80 -16.22 -2.55
CA CYS A 482 15.07 -16.42 -3.25
C CYS A 482 15.23 -17.88 -3.75
N GLY A 483 15.37 -18.05 -5.07
CA GLY A 483 15.76 -19.31 -5.72
C GLY A 483 17.27 -19.62 -5.61
N SER A 484 17.71 -20.73 -6.20
CA SER A 484 18.98 -21.43 -5.97
C SER A 484 20.29 -20.74 -6.42
N ASP A 485 20.25 -19.49 -6.88
CA ASP A 485 21.42 -18.81 -7.45
C ASP A 485 22.13 -17.92 -6.41
N LYS A 486 23.23 -18.44 -5.84
CA LYS A 486 23.91 -17.87 -4.67
C LYS A 486 24.79 -16.64 -4.97
N ASN A 487 24.92 -16.26 -6.25
CA ASN A 487 25.80 -15.16 -6.68
C ASN A 487 25.04 -13.94 -7.20
N HIS A 488 23.71 -13.90 -7.07
CA HIS A 488 22.94 -12.69 -7.31
C HIS A 488 23.07 -11.74 -6.10
N TRP A 489 23.18 -10.43 -6.34
CA TRP A 489 23.41 -9.42 -5.29
C TRP A 489 22.25 -9.33 -4.26
N LEU A 490 21.03 -9.74 -4.62
CA LEU A 490 19.91 -9.96 -3.69
C LEU A 490 20.14 -11.13 -2.70
N CYS A 491 21.06 -12.06 -2.98
CA CYS A 491 21.47 -13.16 -2.09
C CYS A 491 22.82 -12.90 -1.39
N GLN A 492 23.67 -12.01 -1.91
CA GLN A 492 24.95 -11.64 -1.28
C GLN A 492 24.78 -10.79 -0.01
N ILE A 493 23.64 -10.11 0.14
CA ILE A 493 23.23 -9.46 1.40
C ILE A 493 22.79 -10.50 2.46
N CYS A 494 22.61 -11.76 2.07
CA CYS A 494 22.16 -12.85 2.94
C CYS A 494 23.22 -13.92 3.22
N ASN A 495 24.53 -13.62 3.08
CA ASN A 495 25.52 -14.47 3.76
C ASN A 495 25.67 -14.01 5.22
N ALA A 496 24.89 -14.65 6.08
CA ALA A 496 24.69 -14.35 7.50
C ALA A 496 25.92 -14.57 8.41
N SER A 497 27.13 -14.56 7.86
CA SER A 497 28.35 -14.84 8.62
C SER A 497 29.14 -13.60 9.06
N ASP A 498 29.01 -12.44 8.40
CA ASP A 498 29.94 -11.31 8.64
C ASP A 498 29.33 -9.96 9.06
N ILE A 499 28.07 -9.92 9.52
CA ILE A 499 27.53 -8.74 10.23
C ILE A 499 26.95 -9.19 11.58
N SER A 500 27.77 -9.07 12.61
CA SER A 500 27.41 -9.39 13.99
C SER A 500 27.02 -8.14 14.79
N ILE A 501 26.02 -7.35 14.39
CA ILE A 501 25.32 -6.48 15.36
C ILE A 501 23.88 -6.18 14.90
N PHE A 502 22.92 -6.67 15.69
CA PHE A 502 21.46 -6.57 15.55
C PHE A 502 20.79 -7.53 14.56
N GLU A 503 20.75 -8.81 14.95
CA GLU A 503 19.57 -9.66 14.76
C GLU A 503 18.29 -8.82 15.05
N LYS A 504 17.29 -8.83 14.15
CA LYS A 504 15.98 -8.18 14.38
C LYS A 504 15.41 -8.70 15.70
N ALA A 505 14.76 -7.84 16.51
CA ALA A 505 14.17 -8.27 17.78
C ALA A 505 13.22 -9.46 17.60
N SER A 506 12.48 -9.51 16.48
CA SER A 506 11.64 -10.64 16.08
C SER A 506 12.42 -11.94 15.80
N ALA A 507 13.58 -11.86 15.17
CA ALA A 507 14.45 -13.03 14.93
C ALA A 507 15.12 -13.55 16.22
N LYS A 508 15.36 -12.66 17.20
CA LYS A 508 15.79 -13.06 18.56
C LYS A 508 14.63 -13.67 19.37
N TRP A 509 13.40 -13.24 19.09
CA TRP A 509 12.17 -13.67 19.77
C TRP A 509 11.73 -15.06 19.33
N GLU A 510 11.74 -15.34 18.03
CA GLU A 510 11.51 -16.69 17.46
C GLU A 510 12.58 -17.69 17.91
N ALA A 511 13.76 -17.19 18.31
CA ALA A 511 14.87 -17.98 18.85
C ALA A 511 14.94 -18.05 20.39
N GLY A 512 13.94 -17.51 21.13
CA GLY A 512 13.86 -17.61 22.60
C GLY A 512 14.83 -16.73 23.40
N LYS A 513 15.44 -15.68 22.81
CA LYS A 513 16.44 -14.80 23.46
C LYS A 513 15.83 -13.48 24.00
N THR A 514 14.74 -13.58 24.75
CA THR A 514 13.88 -12.44 25.18
C THR A 514 14.55 -11.41 26.10
N ASP A 515 15.55 -11.81 26.91
CA ASP A 515 16.23 -10.89 27.84
C ASP A 515 17.18 -9.91 27.12
N ILE A 516 17.67 -10.29 25.94
CA ILE A 516 18.50 -9.43 25.08
C ILE A 516 17.63 -8.37 24.39
N ALA A 517 16.41 -8.72 23.99
CA ALA A 517 15.44 -7.79 23.40
C ALA A 517 14.98 -6.72 24.41
N LEU A 518 14.72 -7.12 25.67
CA LEU A 518 14.40 -6.18 26.75
C LEU A 518 15.55 -5.19 27.02
N LYS A 519 16.79 -5.67 26.96
CA LYS A 519 18.00 -4.86 27.16
C LYS A 519 18.27 -3.90 25.99
N ASP A 520 17.97 -4.31 24.76
CA ASP A 520 18.05 -3.47 23.57
C ASP A 520 16.99 -2.34 23.61
N PHE A 521 15.76 -2.63 24.07
CA PHE A 521 14.72 -1.62 24.31
C PHE A 521 15.14 -0.61 25.39
N GLN A 522 15.67 -1.09 26.53
CA GLN A 522 16.21 -0.23 27.58
C GLN A 522 17.33 0.69 27.05
N THR A 523 18.19 0.18 26.17
CA THR A 523 19.31 0.95 25.58
C THR A 523 18.83 1.98 24.56
N TRP A 524 17.87 1.62 23.71
CA TRP A 524 17.22 2.55 22.78
C TRP A 524 16.48 3.66 23.53
N TRP A 525 15.79 3.29 24.61
CA TRP A 525 15.05 4.22 25.46
C TRP A 525 15.98 5.22 26.16
N GLU A 526 17.10 4.80 26.74
CA GLU A 526 18.08 5.70 27.34
C GLU A 526 18.66 6.72 26.32
N LYS A 527 18.84 6.31 25.06
CA LYS A 527 19.24 7.22 23.97
C LYS A 527 18.13 8.22 23.63
N LYS A 528 16.88 7.80 23.57
CA LYS A 528 15.74 8.68 23.23
C LYS A 528 15.40 9.65 24.38
N LYS A 529 15.50 9.19 25.62
CA LYS A 529 15.47 9.99 26.86
C LYS A 529 16.49 11.13 26.83
N THR A 530 17.70 10.86 26.38
CA THR A 530 18.76 11.86 26.22
C THR A 530 18.39 12.91 25.17
N ALA A 531 17.90 12.48 24.00
CA ALA A 531 17.51 13.38 22.93
C ALA A 531 16.33 14.29 23.31
N ILE A 532 15.33 13.77 24.03
CA ILE A 532 14.16 14.54 24.49
C ILE A 532 14.56 15.58 25.54
N ARG A 533 15.49 15.23 26.46
CA ARG A 533 16.04 16.19 27.43
C ARG A 533 16.81 17.32 26.73
N THR A 534 17.58 17.01 25.69
CA THR A 534 18.33 18.02 24.91
C THR A 534 17.40 18.95 24.11
N SER A 535 16.28 18.46 23.57
CA SER A 535 15.27 19.31 22.94
C SER A 535 14.53 20.21 23.94
N TYR A 536 14.35 19.75 25.18
CA TYR A 536 13.73 20.50 26.28
C TYR A 536 14.61 21.65 26.81
N GLU A 537 15.92 21.44 26.94
CA GLU A 537 16.87 22.46 27.43
C GLU A 537 17.08 23.64 26.47
N ASN A 538 16.71 23.48 25.19
CA ASN A 538 16.91 24.48 24.14
C ASN A 538 15.65 25.33 23.83
N GLY A 539 14.51 25.10 24.50
CA GLY A 539 13.27 25.85 24.28
C GLY A 539 13.03 26.99 25.29
N THR A 540 12.65 28.18 24.81
CA THR A 540 12.33 29.35 25.65
C THR A 540 10.94 29.23 26.32
N TRP A 541 10.89 28.72 27.55
CA TRP A 541 9.70 28.73 28.41
C TRP A 541 9.93 29.61 29.65
N SER A 542 8.88 30.19 30.24
CA SER A 542 9.02 31.02 31.44
C SER A 542 9.44 30.18 32.67
N GLN A 543 10.30 30.73 33.54
CA GLN A 543 10.93 30.00 34.67
C GLN A 543 9.92 29.28 35.60
N GLY A 544 8.71 29.82 35.75
CA GLY A 544 7.67 29.24 36.61
C GLY A 544 6.89 28.06 36.01
N ALA A 545 6.83 27.96 34.68
CA ALA A 545 6.23 26.84 33.96
C ALA A 545 7.25 25.69 33.81
N ALA A 546 8.51 26.02 33.53
CA ALA A 546 9.60 25.06 33.39
C ALA A 546 9.84 24.23 34.67
N GLY A 547 9.83 24.84 35.86
CA GLY A 547 10.03 24.12 37.12
C GLY A 547 8.91 23.11 37.45
N ARG A 548 7.67 23.42 37.04
CA ARG A 548 6.48 22.57 37.31
C ARG A 548 6.36 21.43 36.31
N ILE A 549 6.63 21.70 35.04
CA ILE A 549 6.75 20.66 33.99
C ILE A 549 7.88 19.69 34.32
N ASN A 550 9.02 20.17 34.81
CA ASN A 550 10.14 19.32 35.24
C ASN A 550 9.76 18.41 36.44
N SER A 551 8.92 18.88 37.37
CA SER A 551 8.43 18.05 38.49
C SER A 551 7.50 16.92 38.02
N VAL A 552 6.59 17.21 37.09
CA VAL A 552 5.71 16.21 36.48
C VAL A 552 6.52 15.19 35.68
N PHE A 553 7.50 15.66 34.91
CA PHE A 553 8.38 14.82 34.10
C PHE A 553 9.27 13.91 34.94
N ASN A 554 9.87 14.40 36.04
CA ASN A 554 10.68 13.58 36.93
C ASN A 554 9.84 12.57 37.75
N ALA A 555 8.62 12.95 38.16
CA ALA A 555 7.72 12.01 38.84
C ALA A 555 7.24 10.89 37.91
N TRP A 556 7.02 11.23 36.63
CA TRP A 556 6.71 10.27 35.58
C TRP A 556 7.87 9.28 35.33
N LEU A 557 9.11 9.77 35.26
CA LEU A 557 10.31 8.92 35.14
C LEU A 557 10.45 7.93 36.31
N THR A 558 10.26 8.38 37.55
CA THR A 558 10.32 7.51 38.74
C THR A 558 9.20 6.45 38.75
N ALA A 559 8.00 6.80 38.27
CA ALA A 559 6.88 5.86 38.17
C ALA A 559 7.16 4.75 37.14
N ILE A 560 7.79 5.10 36.01
CA ILE A 560 8.21 4.15 34.98
C ILE A 560 9.29 3.19 35.50
N ASP A 561 10.31 3.69 36.19
CA ASP A 561 11.39 2.85 36.73
C ASP A 561 10.87 1.87 37.79
N SER A 562 9.94 2.31 38.63
CA SER A 562 9.28 1.47 39.63
C SER A 562 8.39 0.40 38.99
N ALA A 563 7.58 0.78 37.99
CA ALA A 563 6.68 -0.14 37.29
C ALA A 563 7.45 -1.19 36.47
N THR A 564 8.56 -0.81 35.81
CA THR A 564 9.41 -1.71 35.03
C THR A 564 10.11 -2.75 35.91
N SER A 565 10.51 -2.34 37.12
CA SER A 565 11.08 -3.26 38.12
C SER A 565 10.05 -4.24 38.67
N GLN A 566 8.83 -3.77 38.98
CA GLN A 566 7.72 -4.63 39.44
C GLN A 566 7.27 -5.62 38.36
N ALA A 567 7.22 -5.16 37.11
CA ALA A 567 6.91 -5.95 35.93
C ALA A 567 7.86 -7.13 35.72
N THR A 568 9.17 -6.90 35.85
CA THR A 568 10.18 -7.94 35.68
C THR A 568 10.05 -9.01 36.77
N THR A 569 9.79 -8.61 38.01
CA THR A 569 9.50 -9.54 39.11
C THR A 569 8.24 -10.35 38.84
N MET A 570 7.15 -9.71 38.40
CA MET A 570 5.87 -10.35 38.14
C MET A 570 5.92 -11.33 36.95
N LYS A 571 6.74 -11.05 35.92
CA LYS A 571 7.07 -12.00 34.84
C LYS A 571 7.63 -13.29 35.42
N ASN A 572 8.68 -13.16 36.22
CA ASN A 572 9.42 -14.29 36.75
C ASN A 572 8.54 -15.10 37.70
N THR A 573 7.77 -14.43 38.57
CA THR A 573 6.81 -15.09 39.47
C THR A 573 5.72 -15.86 38.71
N PHE A 574 5.16 -15.32 37.63
CA PHE A 574 4.15 -16.06 36.85
C PHE A 574 4.74 -17.26 36.12
N LEU A 575 5.93 -17.12 35.51
CA LEU A 575 6.62 -18.24 34.87
C LEU A 575 6.88 -19.37 35.87
N GLU A 576 7.31 -19.03 37.09
CA GLU A 576 7.51 -19.99 38.18
C GLU A 576 6.19 -20.61 38.68
N THR A 577 5.09 -19.86 38.66
CA THR A 577 3.82 -20.28 39.27
C THR A 577 2.96 -21.15 38.34
N PHE A 578 2.83 -20.80 37.06
CA PHE A 578 1.84 -21.40 36.15
C PHE A 578 2.43 -22.15 34.94
N VAL A 579 3.69 -21.91 34.57
CA VAL A 579 4.26 -22.41 33.30
C VAL A 579 5.10 -23.66 33.53
N TYR A 580 4.79 -24.74 32.82
CA TYR A 580 5.50 -26.02 32.93
C TYR A 580 6.83 -26.04 32.16
N ASP A 581 6.88 -25.39 30.99
CA ASP A 581 8.09 -25.19 30.19
C ASP A 581 8.21 -23.70 29.80
N PRO A 582 9.16 -22.94 30.39
CA PRO A 582 9.30 -21.50 30.19
C PRO A 582 9.76 -21.10 28.76
N THR A 583 10.06 -22.08 27.90
CA THR A 583 10.48 -21.84 26.50
C THR A 583 9.31 -21.70 25.50
N LYS A 584 8.06 -21.88 25.95
CA LYS A 584 6.86 -21.70 25.10
C LYS A 584 6.28 -20.27 25.16
N ASP A 585 5.49 -19.91 24.14
CA ASP A 585 4.98 -18.58 23.73
C ASP A 585 4.22 -17.73 24.79
N ILE A 586 4.01 -18.24 26.00
CA ILE A 586 3.39 -17.52 27.13
C ILE A 586 4.24 -16.32 27.58
N THR A 587 5.57 -16.40 27.44
CA THR A 587 6.49 -15.31 27.77
C THR A 587 6.20 -14.05 26.93
N THR A 588 5.77 -14.21 25.67
CA THR A 588 5.40 -13.12 24.76
C THR A 588 4.12 -12.41 25.22
N GLN A 589 3.09 -13.19 25.54
CA GLN A 589 1.80 -12.64 25.98
C GLN A 589 1.92 -11.97 27.36
N MET A 590 2.77 -12.49 28.24
CA MET A 590 2.99 -11.92 29.55
C MET A 590 3.83 -10.63 29.55
N ASN A 591 4.84 -10.56 28.68
CA ASN A 591 5.58 -9.31 28.42
C ASN A 591 4.62 -8.21 27.90
N THR A 592 3.61 -8.58 27.11
CA THR A 592 2.59 -7.65 26.57
C THR A 592 1.73 -7.03 27.68
N TRP A 593 1.37 -7.79 28.72
CA TRP A 593 0.60 -7.29 29.86
C TRP A 593 1.39 -6.49 30.87
N ILE A 594 2.62 -6.91 31.12
CA ILE A 594 3.60 -6.15 31.87
C ILE A 594 3.75 -4.73 31.30
N LEU A 595 3.87 -4.62 29.98
CA LEU A 595 3.93 -3.33 29.29
C LEU A 595 2.63 -2.56 29.50
N THR A 596 1.47 -3.22 29.40
CA THR A 596 0.16 -2.60 29.66
C THR A 596 0.03 -2.06 31.10
N GLN A 597 0.56 -2.76 32.11
CA GLN A 597 0.57 -2.30 33.51
C GLN A 597 1.54 -1.14 33.76
N VAL A 598 2.70 -1.14 33.09
CA VAL A 598 3.60 0.03 33.07
C VAL A 598 2.88 1.23 32.47
N PHE A 599 2.05 1.04 31.44
CA PHE A 599 1.24 2.11 30.83
C PHE A 599 0.05 2.56 31.70
N ASP A 600 -0.64 1.66 32.42
CA ASP A 600 -1.68 2.04 33.39
C ASP A 600 -1.09 2.85 34.56
N ALA A 601 0.10 2.48 35.04
CA ALA A 601 0.81 3.22 36.08
C ALA A 601 1.28 4.60 35.57
N VAL A 602 1.72 4.67 34.32
CA VAL A 602 2.08 5.91 33.61
C VAL A 602 0.85 6.82 33.43
N GLY A 603 -0.28 6.28 32.98
CA GLY A 603 -1.53 7.02 32.81
C GLY A 603 -2.12 7.49 34.14
N GLY A 604 -2.27 6.59 35.11
CA GLY A 604 -2.86 6.91 36.42
C GLY A 604 -2.03 7.88 37.26
N GLY A 605 -0.69 7.78 37.22
CA GLY A 605 0.20 8.69 37.94
C GLY A 605 0.23 10.10 37.37
N ILE A 606 0.14 10.23 36.04
CA ILE A 606 0.07 11.51 35.32
C ILE A 606 -1.27 12.20 35.60
N PHE A 607 -2.40 11.51 35.42
CA PHE A 607 -3.74 12.10 35.58
C PHE A 607 -4.05 12.53 37.02
N ASN A 608 -3.63 11.76 38.03
CA ASN A 608 -3.80 12.15 39.43
C ASN A 608 -2.98 13.40 39.82
N ARG A 609 -1.76 13.55 39.29
CA ARG A 609 -0.96 14.76 39.51
C ARG A 609 -1.43 15.95 38.69
N LEU A 610 -1.89 15.73 37.45
CA LEU A 610 -2.57 16.75 36.64
C LEU A 610 -3.83 17.26 37.35
N SER A 611 -4.64 16.36 37.91
CA SER A 611 -5.80 16.72 38.71
C SER A 611 -5.41 17.59 39.92
N ASN A 612 -4.32 17.26 40.61
CA ASN A 612 -3.82 18.07 41.74
C ASN A 612 -3.24 19.42 41.31
N ILE A 613 -2.61 19.50 40.13
CA ILE A 613 -2.07 20.75 39.55
C ILE A 613 -3.21 21.64 39.01
N ILE A 614 -4.25 21.04 38.42
CA ILE A 614 -5.47 21.72 37.96
C ILE A 614 -6.28 22.25 39.16
N ALA A 615 -6.27 21.55 40.30
CA ALA A 615 -6.89 22.02 41.53
C ALA A 615 -6.17 23.23 42.19
N GLU A 616 -4.91 23.50 41.83
CA GLU A 616 -4.18 24.73 42.19
C GLU A 616 -4.46 25.84 41.16
N THR A 617 -5.74 26.22 41.02
CA THR A 617 -6.29 27.09 39.96
C THR A 617 -5.69 28.50 39.84
N ASP A 618 -4.90 28.97 40.81
CA ASP A 618 -4.53 30.39 40.90
C ASP A 618 -3.24 30.76 40.14
N LYS A 619 -2.62 29.83 39.39
CA LYS A 619 -1.29 30.06 38.77
C LYS A 619 -1.07 29.50 37.35
N MET A 620 -2.11 29.15 36.57
CA MET A 620 -1.96 28.81 35.13
C MET A 620 -2.31 30.02 34.27
N THR A 621 -1.37 30.47 33.42
CA THR A 621 -1.42 31.82 32.83
C THR A 621 -2.17 31.94 31.50
N THR A 622 -2.37 30.88 30.69
CA THR A 622 -3.27 30.96 29.51
C THR A 622 -3.87 29.60 29.09
N ILE A 623 -5.06 29.64 28.45
CA ILE A 623 -5.77 28.49 27.87
C ILE A 623 -4.94 27.77 26.80
N THR A 624 -4.12 28.51 26.03
CA THR A 624 -3.27 27.99 24.96
C THR A 624 -2.14 27.09 25.46
N ASP A 625 -1.64 27.34 26.68
CA ASP A 625 -0.63 26.47 27.31
C ASP A 625 -1.24 25.12 27.71
N ILE A 626 -2.51 25.12 28.15
CA ILE A 626 -3.26 23.92 28.51
C ILE A 626 -3.58 23.09 27.26
N GLU A 627 -3.99 23.75 26.17
CA GLU A 627 -4.27 23.09 24.88
C GLU A 627 -3.01 22.45 24.27
N SER A 628 -1.89 23.17 24.28
CA SER A 628 -0.61 22.65 23.74
C SER A 628 -0.09 21.46 24.55
N MET A 629 -0.33 21.46 25.87
CA MET A 629 0.06 20.36 26.76
C MET A 629 -0.83 19.12 26.56
N ILE A 630 -2.14 19.31 26.33
CA ILE A 630 -3.08 18.22 26.01
C ILE A 630 -2.75 17.58 24.65
N ILE A 631 -2.40 18.39 23.64
CA ILE A 631 -2.02 17.92 22.31
C ILE A 631 -0.72 17.11 22.37
N ALA A 632 0.30 17.59 23.09
CA ALA A 632 1.55 16.86 23.24
C ALA A 632 1.40 15.51 23.97
N ILE A 633 0.50 15.45 24.97
CA ILE A 633 0.19 14.20 25.70
C ILE A 633 -0.57 13.22 24.79
N HIS A 634 -1.52 13.72 23.99
CA HIS A 634 -2.27 12.94 23.03
C HIS A 634 -1.36 12.33 21.95
N ASP A 635 -0.42 13.10 21.41
CA ASP A 635 0.50 12.64 20.37
C ASP A 635 1.50 11.60 20.87
N VAL A 636 1.95 11.72 22.12
CA VAL A 636 2.84 10.75 22.76
C VAL A 636 2.10 9.44 23.07
N GLN A 637 0.84 9.50 23.51
CA GLN A 637 0.01 8.30 23.70
C GLN A 637 -0.27 7.59 22.38
N THR A 638 -0.62 8.35 21.35
CA THR A 638 -0.92 7.81 20.01
C THR A 638 0.30 7.13 19.40
N SER A 639 1.48 7.74 19.55
CA SER A 639 2.75 7.18 19.05
C SER A 639 3.18 5.91 19.79
N ALA A 640 2.87 5.79 21.09
CA ALA A 640 3.19 4.60 21.87
C ALA A 640 2.25 3.41 21.54
N VAL A 641 0.97 3.69 21.27
CA VAL A 641 0.00 2.68 20.82
C VAL A 641 0.37 2.15 19.42
N GLU A 642 0.79 3.03 18.51
CA GLU A 642 1.27 2.68 17.17
C GLU A 642 2.59 1.88 17.20
N ALA A 643 3.48 2.13 18.16
CA ALA A 643 4.71 1.35 18.32
C ALA A 643 4.45 -0.09 18.81
N ILE A 644 3.39 -0.31 19.60
CA ILE A 644 2.95 -1.64 20.04
C ILE A 644 2.23 -2.41 18.92
N ARG A 645 1.41 -1.73 18.10
CA ARG A 645 0.84 -2.24 16.84
C ARG A 645 1.91 -2.87 15.95
N PHE A 646 3.02 -2.17 15.77
CA PHE A 646 4.09 -2.59 14.86
C PHE A 646 4.97 -3.72 15.43
N ALA A 647 5.03 -3.84 16.76
CA ALA A 647 5.94 -4.78 17.43
C ALA A 647 5.32 -6.14 17.79
N TYR A 648 3.99 -6.27 17.92
CA TYR A 648 3.39 -7.46 18.58
C TYR A 648 2.26 -8.21 17.86
N PHE A 649 1.49 -7.65 16.90
CA PHE A 649 0.23 -8.30 16.46
C PHE A 649 0.10 -8.71 14.99
N ASN A 650 0.88 -8.13 14.07
CA ASN A 650 0.92 -8.48 12.64
C ASN A 650 -0.39 -9.05 11.98
N GLU A 651 -1.55 -8.39 12.16
CA GLU A 651 -2.80 -8.73 11.47
C GLU A 651 -3.34 -7.55 10.63
N ASN A 652 -3.92 -7.87 9.46
CA ASN A 652 -4.43 -6.94 8.45
C ASN A 652 -5.93 -6.57 8.60
N ASP A 653 -6.64 -7.01 9.63
CA ASP A 653 -8.07 -6.69 9.81
C ASP A 653 -8.35 -5.83 11.06
N VAL A 654 -8.73 -4.58 10.84
CA VAL A 654 -9.19 -3.63 11.88
C VAL A 654 -10.66 -3.83 12.26
N SER A 655 -11.41 -4.71 11.60
CA SER A 655 -12.86 -4.82 11.74
C SER A 655 -13.29 -5.17 13.17
N PHE A 656 -12.57 -6.04 13.88
CA PHE A 656 -12.97 -6.44 15.22
C PHE A 656 -12.86 -5.29 16.23
N PHE A 657 -11.73 -4.58 16.33
CA PHE A 657 -11.60 -3.49 17.31
C PHE A 657 -12.25 -2.18 16.85
N ALA A 658 -12.16 -1.87 15.54
CA ALA A 658 -12.72 -0.64 14.98
C ALA A 658 -14.26 -0.70 14.84
N SER A 659 -14.89 -1.86 14.61
CA SER A 659 -16.36 -1.98 14.63
C SER A 659 -16.93 -1.81 16.04
N GLN A 660 -16.17 -2.20 17.07
CA GLN A 660 -16.62 -2.14 18.47
C GLN A 660 -16.55 -0.72 19.00
N VAL A 661 -15.51 0.05 18.63
CA VAL A 661 -15.40 1.49 18.92
C VAL A 661 -16.36 2.32 18.04
N LYS A 662 -16.50 2.03 16.74
CA LYS A 662 -17.38 2.78 15.82
C LYS A 662 -18.88 2.52 16.00
N SER A 663 -19.30 1.41 16.61
CA SER A 663 -20.72 1.09 16.85
C SER A 663 -21.33 1.74 18.08
N GLY A 664 -20.57 2.54 18.84
CA GLY A 664 -21.08 3.23 20.02
C GLY A 664 -21.37 2.33 21.23
N MET A 665 -20.97 1.05 21.22
CA MET A 665 -21.16 0.13 22.35
C MET A 665 -20.34 0.48 23.60
N TRP A 666 -19.34 1.35 23.47
CA TRP A 666 -18.52 1.84 24.59
C TRP A 666 -19.05 3.15 25.22
N ILE A 667 -20.10 3.75 24.65
CA ILE A 667 -20.71 4.99 25.14
C ILE A 667 -22.19 4.74 25.50
N LYS A 668 -22.43 3.82 26.44
CA LYS A 668 -23.62 3.88 27.29
C LYS A 668 -23.19 3.99 28.74
N THR A 669 -23.25 5.22 29.23
CA THR A 669 -22.76 5.71 30.51
C THR A 669 -23.43 5.11 31.75
N SER A 670 -24.50 4.33 31.62
CA SER A 670 -25.24 3.79 32.78
C SER A 670 -24.69 2.47 33.35
N VAL A 671 -23.68 1.85 32.74
CA VAL A 671 -23.10 0.56 33.21
C VAL A 671 -21.65 0.70 33.72
N ILE A 672 -21.00 1.83 33.45
CA ILE A 672 -19.60 2.09 33.83
C ILE A 672 -19.43 2.21 35.36
N ASP A 673 -20.49 2.55 36.09
CA ASP A 673 -20.45 2.67 37.56
C ASP A 673 -20.50 1.30 38.30
N ALA A 674 -20.86 0.20 37.62
CA ALA A 674 -21.08 -1.10 38.25
C ALA A 674 -19.94 -2.12 38.06
N LEU A 675 -19.01 -1.88 37.13
CA LEU A 675 -17.89 -2.76 36.83
C LEU A 675 -16.57 -2.08 37.20
N ASP A 676 -15.80 -2.69 38.10
CA ASP A 676 -14.38 -2.35 38.30
C ASP A 676 -13.61 -2.79 37.06
N LEU A 677 -13.61 -1.92 36.05
CA LEU A 677 -13.11 -2.19 34.72
C LEU A 677 -11.60 -2.55 34.73
N PRO A 678 -10.72 -1.85 35.48
CA PRO A 678 -9.32 -2.26 35.62
C PRO A 678 -9.17 -3.67 36.19
N LYS A 679 -9.93 -4.01 37.24
CA LYS A 679 -9.89 -5.36 37.83
C LYS A 679 -10.41 -6.42 36.86
N THR A 680 -11.53 -6.14 36.19
CA THR A 680 -12.17 -7.05 35.24
C THR A 680 -11.26 -7.37 34.06
N MET A 681 -10.59 -6.36 33.50
CA MET A 681 -9.65 -6.54 32.40
C MET A 681 -8.42 -7.35 32.84
N LYS A 682 -7.90 -7.11 34.04
CA LYS A 682 -6.80 -7.92 34.60
C LYS A 682 -7.21 -9.39 34.77
N GLN A 683 -8.41 -9.65 35.26
CA GLN A 683 -8.91 -11.02 35.44
C GLN A 683 -9.10 -11.76 34.11
N VAL A 684 -9.74 -11.12 33.12
CA VAL A 684 -9.92 -11.71 31.77
C VAL A 684 -8.58 -11.99 31.12
N PHE A 685 -7.64 -11.05 31.25
CA PHE A 685 -6.31 -11.19 30.68
C PHE A 685 -5.51 -12.32 31.35
N PHE A 686 -5.35 -12.30 32.67
CA PHE A 686 -4.64 -13.34 33.39
C PHE A 686 -5.28 -14.71 33.20
N GLY A 687 -6.60 -14.78 33.15
CA GLY A 687 -7.28 -16.04 32.95
C GLY A 687 -7.03 -16.64 31.57
N ASN A 688 -6.92 -15.82 30.52
CA ASN A 688 -6.53 -16.28 29.20
C ASN A 688 -5.07 -16.78 29.19
N LEU A 689 -4.14 -16.07 29.82
CA LEU A 689 -2.75 -16.52 29.94
C LEU A 689 -2.62 -17.83 30.69
N ILE A 690 -3.32 -17.95 31.81
CA ILE A 690 -3.30 -19.14 32.66
C ILE A 690 -3.89 -20.33 31.90
N GLN A 691 -5.00 -20.13 31.19
CA GLN A 691 -5.60 -21.17 30.35
C GLN A 691 -4.62 -21.62 29.24
N GLN A 692 -3.96 -20.68 28.56
CA GLN A 692 -2.93 -21.00 27.55
C GLN A 692 -1.74 -21.75 28.18
N ALA A 693 -1.31 -21.35 29.37
CA ALA A 693 -0.29 -22.05 30.14
C ALA A 693 -0.67 -23.50 30.43
N TRP A 694 -1.91 -23.74 30.82
CA TRP A 694 -2.41 -25.10 31.03
C TRP A 694 -2.47 -25.94 29.76
N TYR A 695 -2.90 -25.38 28.63
CA TYR A 695 -2.91 -26.10 27.33
C TYR A 695 -1.53 -26.28 26.70
N SER A 696 -0.53 -25.50 27.12
CA SER A 696 0.84 -25.64 26.62
C SER A 696 1.57 -26.90 27.13
N ASN A 697 0.99 -27.60 28.11
CA ASN A 697 1.56 -28.82 28.68
C ASN A 697 1.50 -29.97 27.65
N PRO A 698 2.64 -30.55 27.25
CA PRO A 698 2.68 -31.55 26.17
C PRO A 698 2.07 -32.90 26.55
N THR A 699 1.82 -33.12 27.85
CA THR A 699 1.42 -34.42 28.40
C THR A 699 0.08 -34.39 29.09
N SER A 700 -0.62 -33.26 29.15
CA SER A 700 -1.92 -33.15 29.81
C SER A 700 -2.68 -31.90 29.38
N GLU A 701 -4.01 -31.93 29.50
CA GLU A 701 -4.90 -30.83 29.16
C GLU A 701 -5.84 -30.47 30.33
N PRO A 702 -6.25 -29.20 30.49
CA PRO A 702 -7.22 -28.82 31.52
C PRO A 702 -8.61 -29.36 31.19
N VAL A 703 -9.32 -29.86 32.20
CA VAL A 703 -10.70 -30.36 32.12
C VAL A 703 -11.46 -30.03 33.40
N ILE A 704 -12.76 -29.75 33.28
CA ILE A 704 -13.66 -29.60 34.41
C ILE A 704 -14.48 -30.88 34.56
N ILE A 705 -14.30 -31.57 35.68
CA ILE A 705 -15.09 -32.75 36.04
C ILE A 705 -16.34 -32.31 36.79
N MET A 706 -17.51 -32.66 36.26
CA MET A 706 -18.81 -32.38 36.87
C MET A 706 -19.33 -33.61 37.61
N VAL A 707 -19.79 -33.41 38.84
CA VAL A 707 -20.45 -34.44 39.66
C VAL A 707 -21.83 -33.93 40.06
N ASP A 708 -22.85 -34.76 39.79
CA ASP A 708 -24.24 -34.53 40.20
C ASP A 708 -24.40 -34.78 41.71
N ASP A 709 -23.84 -33.88 42.50
CA ASP A 709 -23.84 -33.89 43.96
C ASP A 709 -23.85 -32.43 44.49
N ASP A 710 -24.65 -32.17 45.52
CA ASP A 710 -24.94 -30.85 46.08
C ASP A 710 -23.85 -30.30 47.02
N GLY A 711 -22.69 -30.97 47.08
CA GLY A 711 -21.53 -30.51 47.82
C GLY A 711 -20.95 -31.56 48.76
N SER A 712 -21.12 -32.86 48.49
CA SER A 712 -20.40 -33.88 49.24
C SER A 712 -18.88 -33.77 49.06
N ASP A 713 -18.16 -34.23 50.08
CA ASP A 713 -16.69 -34.36 50.07
C ASP A 713 -16.25 -35.69 49.42
N VAL A 714 -17.11 -36.31 48.61
CA VAL A 714 -16.79 -37.55 47.92
C VAL A 714 -15.75 -37.23 46.85
N ASN A 715 -14.52 -37.69 47.08
CA ASN A 715 -13.46 -37.63 46.08
C ASN A 715 -13.85 -38.54 44.89
N PRO A 716 -14.21 -37.99 43.71
CA PRO A 716 -14.56 -38.81 42.55
C PRO A 716 -13.33 -39.51 41.94
N PHE A 717 -12.13 -39.09 42.35
CA PHE A 717 -10.84 -39.65 41.95
C PHE A 717 -10.36 -40.77 42.89
N ALA A 718 -11.11 -41.08 43.96
CA ALA A 718 -10.82 -42.18 44.87
C ALA A 718 -11.44 -43.50 44.35
N TRP A 719 -10.62 -44.55 44.22
CA TRP A 719 -11.07 -45.85 43.73
C TRP A 719 -11.98 -46.55 44.76
N LYS A 720 -13.27 -46.71 44.45
CA LYS A 720 -14.18 -47.59 45.22
C LYS A 720 -14.15 -49.03 44.71
N GLY A 721 -13.23 -49.85 45.25
CA GLY A 721 -13.29 -51.31 45.09
C GLY A 721 -11.96 -52.03 44.79
N GLY A 722 -11.18 -52.30 45.84
CA GLY A 722 -10.88 -53.70 46.21
C GLY A 722 -9.79 -54.50 45.49
N ALA A 723 -8.94 -53.93 44.64
CA ALA A 723 -7.72 -54.61 44.19
C ALA A 723 -6.47 -53.85 44.65
N SER A 724 -5.71 -54.46 45.55
CA SER A 724 -4.49 -53.92 46.15
C SER A 724 -3.44 -53.54 45.10
N GLY A 725 -3.09 -52.24 45.02
CA GLY A 725 -1.85 -51.80 44.38
C GLY A 725 -1.92 -50.58 43.44
N GLN A 726 -3.09 -49.97 43.19
CA GLN A 726 -3.19 -48.78 42.33
C GLN A 726 -3.49 -47.52 43.19
N PRO A 727 -2.67 -46.45 43.11
CA PRO A 727 -2.84 -45.24 43.93
C PRO A 727 -4.08 -44.42 43.53
N GLU A 728 -4.59 -43.60 44.46
CA GLU A 728 -5.57 -42.55 44.15
C GLU A 728 -5.01 -41.68 43.01
N THR A 729 -5.81 -41.35 41.99
CA THR A 729 -5.25 -40.57 40.87
C THR A 729 -4.99 -39.12 41.28
N LEU A 730 -5.70 -38.60 42.29
CA LEU A 730 -5.51 -37.26 42.84
C LEU A 730 -5.61 -37.29 44.37
N ASP A 731 -4.63 -36.71 45.06
CA ASP A 731 -4.62 -36.66 46.53
C ASP A 731 -5.68 -35.69 47.10
N LYS A 732 -6.03 -35.89 48.37
CA LYS A 732 -7.09 -35.14 49.05
C LYS A 732 -6.83 -33.62 49.12
N GLY A 733 -5.58 -33.17 49.13
CA GLY A 733 -5.22 -31.75 49.14
C GLY A 733 -5.52 -31.09 47.80
N ASP A 734 -5.09 -31.71 46.72
CA ASP A 734 -5.30 -31.22 45.35
C ASP A 734 -6.78 -31.29 44.93
N VAL A 735 -7.51 -32.32 45.38
CA VAL A 735 -8.97 -32.41 45.20
C VAL A 735 -9.67 -31.18 45.78
N ASN A 736 -9.27 -30.74 46.98
CA ASN A 736 -9.87 -29.57 47.62
C ASN A 736 -9.48 -28.27 46.93
N ALA A 737 -8.26 -28.16 46.40
CA ALA A 737 -7.79 -26.99 45.66
C ALA A 737 -8.51 -26.83 44.32
N ALA A 738 -8.85 -27.94 43.65
CA ALA A 738 -9.55 -27.95 42.36
C ALA A 738 -11.08 -27.78 42.47
N ARG A 739 -11.65 -27.94 43.67
CA ARG A 739 -13.10 -28.06 43.90
C ARG A 739 -13.85 -26.72 43.90
N PHE A 740 -15.01 -26.70 43.26
CA PHE A 740 -15.96 -25.59 43.22
C PHE A 740 -17.42 -26.11 43.22
N VAL A 741 -18.35 -25.44 43.89
CA VAL A 741 -19.76 -25.86 43.96
C VAL A 741 -20.67 -24.76 43.44
N LYS A 742 -21.54 -25.08 42.47
CA LYS A 742 -22.52 -24.13 41.90
C LYS A 742 -23.72 -24.88 41.32
N ASP A 743 -24.90 -24.28 41.42
CA ASP A 743 -26.16 -24.82 40.88
C ASP A 743 -26.45 -26.29 41.29
N GLY A 744 -26.13 -26.66 42.55
CA GLY A 744 -26.35 -28.02 43.07
C GLY A 744 -25.43 -29.08 42.46
N LYS A 745 -24.31 -28.66 41.85
CA LYS A 745 -23.28 -29.53 41.27
C LYS A 745 -21.92 -29.20 41.86
N THR A 746 -21.09 -30.23 41.94
CA THR A 746 -19.68 -30.10 42.32
C THR A 746 -18.81 -30.22 41.08
N PHE A 747 -17.92 -29.25 40.88
CA PHE A 747 -16.99 -29.15 39.77
C PHE A 747 -15.55 -29.29 40.27
N PHE A 748 -14.70 -29.95 39.51
CA PHE A 748 -13.27 -30.06 39.78
C PHE A 748 -12.48 -29.62 38.56
N LEU A 749 -11.75 -28.51 38.65
CA LEU A 749 -10.88 -28.00 37.59
C LEU A 749 -9.49 -28.64 37.74
N VAL A 750 -9.22 -29.65 36.91
CA VAL A 750 -8.04 -30.54 37.00
C VAL A 750 -7.37 -30.67 35.64
N ARG A 751 -6.19 -31.30 35.58
CA ARG A 751 -5.57 -31.72 34.31
C ARG A 751 -5.79 -33.20 34.07
N ALA A 752 -6.01 -33.60 32.83
CA ALA A 752 -6.07 -34.98 32.39
C ALA A 752 -4.82 -35.34 31.59
N THR A 753 -4.17 -36.47 31.92
CA THR A 753 -2.89 -36.88 31.31
C THR A 753 -3.11 -37.59 29.96
N ASN A 754 -2.27 -37.30 28.97
CA ASN A 754 -2.25 -37.96 27.66
C ASN A 754 -1.46 -39.28 27.73
N CYS A 755 -2.12 -40.45 27.56
CA CYS A 755 -1.47 -41.78 27.57
C CYS A 755 -1.28 -42.38 26.18
N GLN A 756 -0.30 -43.29 26.02
CA GLN A 756 -0.02 -44.03 24.78
C GLN A 756 -0.44 -45.51 24.93
N GLN A 757 -1.12 -46.08 23.92
CA GLN A 757 -1.48 -47.50 23.84
C GLN A 757 -0.47 -48.24 22.97
N TRP A 758 -0.20 -49.51 23.29
CA TRP A 758 0.40 -50.44 22.35
C TRP A 758 -0.29 -51.81 22.45
N LYS A 759 -0.42 -52.51 21.32
CA LYS A 759 -0.96 -53.86 21.27
C LYS A 759 0.13 -54.85 21.65
N VAL A 760 -0.19 -55.78 22.53
CA VAL A 760 0.63 -56.99 22.76
C VAL A 760 0.16 -58.07 21.79
N ASP A 761 1.08 -58.94 21.34
CA ASP A 761 0.87 -59.87 20.23
C ASP A 761 -0.29 -60.89 20.42
N ASP A 762 -0.80 -61.05 21.65
CA ASP A 762 -1.94 -61.94 21.95
C ASP A 762 -3.31 -61.28 21.81
N GLY A 763 -3.36 -60.01 21.39
CA GLY A 763 -4.59 -59.25 21.20
C GLY A 763 -5.14 -58.60 22.48
N THR A 764 -4.45 -58.71 23.62
CA THR A 764 -4.73 -57.88 24.77
C THR A 764 -4.18 -56.46 24.59
N ILE A 765 -4.94 -55.48 25.09
CA ILE A 765 -4.56 -54.07 25.06
C ILE A 765 -3.94 -53.75 26.42
N GLU A 766 -2.64 -53.43 26.43
CA GLU A 766 -1.98 -52.84 27.61
C GLU A 766 -1.83 -51.33 27.43
N TYR A 767 -2.11 -50.59 28.51
CA TYR A 767 -1.97 -49.14 28.58
C TYR A 767 -0.79 -48.82 29.51
N THR A 768 0.23 -48.15 29.01
CA THR A 768 1.32 -47.63 29.85
C THR A 768 1.15 -46.12 30.00
N CYS A 769 0.48 -45.71 31.09
CA CYS A 769 0.53 -44.33 31.56
C CYS A 769 1.75 -44.20 32.50
N LYS A 770 2.65 -43.27 32.23
CA LYS A 770 3.77 -42.99 33.16
C LYS A 770 3.32 -42.27 34.45
N GLN A 771 2.08 -41.78 34.49
CA GLN A 771 1.52 -40.95 35.57
C GLN A 771 0.01 -41.16 35.73
N ASP A 772 -0.55 -40.68 36.85
CA ASP A 772 -1.97 -40.74 37.17
C ASP A 772 -2.87 -40.02 36.14
N ALA A 773 -4.09 -40.53 35.96
CA ALA A 773 -5.02 -40.10 34.91
C ALA A 773 -5.49 -38.64 35.06
N PHE A 774 -5.62 -38.16 36.31
CA PHE A 774 -6.04 -36.79 36.63
C PHE A 774 -5.12 -36.22 37.69
N GLN A 775 -4.71 -34.96 37.55
CA GLN A 775 -3.77 -34.30 38.46
C GLN A 775 -4.21 -32.85 38.75
N GLY A 776 -3.63 -32.22 39.77
CA GLY A 776 -3.81 -30.79 40.01
C GLY A 776 -3.22 -29.95 38.87
N LEU A 777 -3.90 -28.85 38.51
CA LEU A 777 -3.36 -27.89 37.56
C LEU A 777 -2.23 -27.07 38.20
N GLN A 778 -1.19 -26.77 37.42
CA GLN A 778 -0.08 -25.95 37.88
C GLN A 778 -0.60 -24.56 38.29
N GLY A 779 -0.27 -24.13 39.52
CA GLY A 779 -0.69 -22.84 40.08
C GLY A 779 -2.15 -22.75 40.53
N ILE A 780 -2.93 -23.85 40.52
CA ILE A 780 -4.36 -23.84 40.90
C ILE A 780 -4.59 -23.39 42.34
N THR A 781 -3.65 -23.66 43.25
CA THR A 781 -3.68 -23.25 44.66
C THR A 781 -3.56 -21.74 44.85
N GLU A 782 -2.99 -21.03 43.88
CA GLU A 782 -2.86 -19.57 43.90
C GLU A 782 -4.11 -18.85 43.39
N LEU A 783 -5.04 -19.55 42.74
CA LEU A 783 -6.35 -19.04 42.31
C LEU A 783 -7.43 -19.18 43.39
N LYS A 784 -7.04 -18.87 44.64
CA LYS A 784 -7.90 -18.92 45.83
C LYS A 784 -8.85 -17.73 45.92
N SER A 785 -9.99 -17.92 46.57
CA SER A 785 -11.08 -16.93 46.68
C SER A 785 -10.69 -15.60 47.37
N SER A 786 -9.51 -15.54 47.99
CA SER A 786 -8.98 -14.36 48.70
C SER A 786 -7.73 -13.74 48.06
N ALA A 787 -7.29 -14.20 46.89
CA ALA A 787 -6.08 -13.68 46.25
C ALA A 787 -6.29 -12.25 45.73
N SER A 788 -5.41 -11.32 46.11
CA SER A 788 -5.25 -10.02 45.43
C SER A 788 -4.32 -10.11 44.21
N GLU A 789 -3.60 -11.23 44.11
CA GLU A 789 -2.68 -11.57 43.02
C GLU A 789 -3.48 -12.00 41.78
N TRP A 790 -2.86 -11.95 40.59
CA TRP A 790 -3.49 -12.35 39.32
C TRP A 790 -4.76 -11.57 38.96
N GLY A 791 -4.82 -10.28 39.34
CA GLY A 791 -6.00 -9.44 39.14
C GLY A 791 -7.18 -9.79 40.05
N GLY A 792 -6.96 -10.65 41.05
CA GLY A 792 -8.01 -11.22 41.88
C GLY A 792 -8.87 -12.24 41.14
N LEU A 793 -8.32 -12.89 40.12
CA LEU A 793 -8.96 -14.00 39.42
C LEU A 793 -8.98 -15.25 40.31
N THR A 794 -10.11 -15.94 40.34
CA THR A 794 -10.30 -17.17 41.13
C THR A 794 -10.72 -18.33 40.24
N LYS A 795 -10.47 -19.57 40.67
CA LYS A 795 -10.96 -20.77 39.96
C LYS A 795 -12.49 -20.80 39.83
N ASP A 796 -13.18 -20.15 40.76
CA ASP A 796 -14.63 -20.02 40.82
C ASP A 796 -15.14 -19.13 39.66
N ASN A 797 -14.42 -18.04 39.33
CA ASN A 797 -14.74 -17.19 38.19
C ASN A 797 -14.57 -17.95 36.87
N ILE A 798 -13.47 -18.70 36.74
CA ILE A 798 -13.17 -19.52 35.55
C ILE A 798 -14.27 -20.56 35.36
N THR A 799 -14.54 -21.35 36.41
CA THR A 799 -15.53 -22.44 36.34
C THR A 799 -16.94 -21.90 36.10
N THR A 800 -17.27 -20.72 36.66
CA THR A 800 -18.57 -20.06 36.40
C THR A 800 -18.74 -19.68 34.93
N SER A 801 -17.73 -19.06 34.33
CA SER A 801 -17.77 -18.68 32.91
C SER A 801 -17.99 -19.90 32.01
N VAL A 802 -17.22 -20.97 32.24
CA VAL A 802 -17.33 -22.19 31.43
C VAL A 802 -18.69 -22.88 31.65
N TRP A 803 -19.16 -22.96 32.90
CA TRP A 803 -20.45 -23.56 33.21
C TRP A 803 -21.63 -22.79 32.60
N ALA A 804 -21.58 -21.47 32.62
CA ALA A 804 -22.60 -20.65 31.98
C ALA A 804 -22.59 -20.83 30.46
N ALA A 805 -21.40 -20.90 29.84
CA ALA A 805 -21.23 -21.24 28.42
C ALA A 805 -21.84 -22.61 28.07
N TYR A 806 -21.52 -23.63 28.86
CA TYR A 806 -22.03 -24.99 28.68
C TYR A 806 -23.57 -25.03 28.70
N LYS A 807 -24.19 -24.33 29.67
CA LYS A 807 -25.66 -24.20 29.75
C LYS A 807 -26.25 -23.48 28.54
N LEU A 808 -25.64 -22.38 28.10
CA LEU A 808 -26.12 -21.60 26.96
C LEU A 808 -25.97 -22.33 25.63
N ASN A 809 -25.01 -23.25 25.54
CA ASN A 809 -24.84 -24.14 24.39
C ASN A 809 -25.66 -25.43 24.49
N GLY A 810 -26.77 -25.42 25.23
CA GLY A 810 -27.67 -26.58 25.32
C GLY A 810 -27.09 -27.76 26.10
N ASN A 811 -26.26 -27.50 27.11
CA ASN A 811 -25.49 -28.50 27.87
C ASN A 811 -24.45 -29.23 27.00
N ALA A 812 -23.73 -28.48 26.16
CA ALA A 812 -22.65 -29.00 25.32
C ALA A 812 -21.40 -28.11 25.39
N ASN A 813 -20.22 -28.71 25.24
CA ASN A 813 -18.95 -27.97 25.15
C ASN A 813 -18.85 -27.17 23.83
N GLY A 814 -18.02 -26.13 23.82
CA GLY A 814 -17.71 -25.37 22.60
C GLY A 814 -18.54 -24.10 22.36
N TYR A 815 -18.98 -23.41 23.43
CA TYR A 815 -19.67 -22.12 23.30
C TYR A 815 -18.74 -21.03 22.80
N ASN A 816 -19.02 -20.47 21.62
CA ASN A 816 -18.27 -19.35 21.04
C ASN A 816 -18.99 -18.02 21.27
N ILE A 817 -18.33 -17.13 22.01
CA ILE A 817 -18.82 -15.79 22.38
C ILE A 817 -19.06 -14.87 21.16
N SER A 818 -18.50 -15.19 19.99
CA SER A 818 -18.58 -14.40 18.74
C SER A 818 -19.63 -14.89 17.73
N ALA A 819 -20.26 -16.06 17.94
CA ALA A 819 -21.10 -16.71 16.93
C ALA A 819 -22.60 -16.33 16.98
N ASN A 820 -23.00 -15.37 17.81
CA ASN A 820 -24.41 -15.00 17.98
C ASN A 820 -24.88 -14.07 16.85
N ALA A 821 -25.92 -14.48 16.11
CA ALA A 821 -26.44 -13.81 14.92
C ALA A 821 -26.93 -12.35 15.13
N ASP A 822 -27.08 -11.91 16.37
CA ASP A 822 -27.51 -10.55 16.73
C ASP A 822 -26.39 -9.70 17.35
N ASN A 823 -25.13 -10.18 17.26
CA ASN A 823 -23.90 -9.56 17.76
C ASN A 823 -23.95 -9.13 19.23
N SER A 824 -24.82 -9.74 20.04
CA SER A 824 -24.98 -9.37 21.44
C SER A 824 -24.37 -10.40 22.40
N GLN A 825 -23.73 -9.88 23.45
CA GLN A 825 -23.16 -10.69 24.51
C GLN A 825 -24.26 -11.13 25.48
N ARG A 826 -24.03 -12.22 26.21
CA ARG A 826 -24.98 -12.70 27.22
C ARG A 826 -24.34 -12.68 28.60
N ASP A 827 -25.13 -12.33 29.61
CA ASP A 827 -24.73 -12.52 31.01
C ASP A 827 -24.81 -13.99 31.43
N SER A 828 -24.38 -14.30 32.65
CA SER A 828 -24.41 -15.67 33.19
C SER A 828 -25.81 -16.27 33.36
N ASN A 829 -26.87 -15.46 33.19
CA ASN A 829 -28.28 -15.89 33.20
C ASN A 829 -28.84 -16.06 31.78
N GLY A 830 -28.05 -15.78 30.74
CA GLY A 830 -28.46 -15.87 29.33
C GLY A 830 -29.20 -14.65 28.81
N ASN A 831 -29.32 -13.57 29.59
CA ASN A 831 -29.94 -12.36 29.12
C ASN A 831 -29.02 -11.65 28.14
N LYS A 832 -29.62 -11.04 27.12
CA LYS A 832 -28.92 -10.22 26.13
C LYS A 832 -28.40 -8.95 26.79
N GLN A 833 -27.12 -8.67 26.57
CA GLN A 833 -26.42 -7.51 27.09
C GLN A 833 -25.71 -6.76 25.96
N LEU A 834 -25.69 -5.44 26.06
CA LEU A 834 -25.07 -4.54 25.08
C LEU A 834 -23.61 -4.22 25.42
N THR A 835 -23.09 -4.74 26.54
CA THR A 835 -21.75 -4.48 27.05
C THR A 835 -20.85 -5.69 26.86
N MET A 836 -19.55 -5.42 26.66
CA MET A 836 -18.53 -6.45 26.59
C MET A 836 -18.30 -7.04 27.98
N TYR A 837 -18.31 -8.37 28.09
CA TYR A 837 -18.18 -9.10 29.36
C TYR A 837 -19.14 -8.61 30.46
N PRO A 838 -20.46 -8.71 30.25
CA PRO A 838 -21.47 -8.17 31.17
C PRO A 838 -21.40 -8.75 32.60
N SER A 839 -20.74 -9.90 32.79
CA SER A 839 -20.48 -10.51 34.10
C SER A 839 -18.97 -10.56 34.42
N GLY A 840 -18.18 -9.69 33.78
CA GLY A 840 -16.73 -9.66 33.90
C GLY A 840 -16.08 -10.98 33.47
N SER A 841 -15.11 -11.46 34.26
CA SER A 841 -14.46 -12.75 34.03
C SER A 841 -15.40 -13.96 34.09
N GLU A 842 -16.61 -13.80 34.66
CA GLU A 842 -17.64 -14.85 34.71
C GLU A 842 -18.54 -14.89 33.47
N THR A 843 -18.33 -13.99 32.51
CA THR A 843 -19.11 -13.96 31.28
C THR A 843 -18.99 -15.29 30.54
N PRO A 844 -20.09 -15.90 30.07
CA PRO A 844 -20.07 -17.14 29.32
C PRO A 844 -19.10 -17.12 28.12
N GLY A 845 -18.19 -18.10 28.06
CA GLY A 845 -17.28 -18.27 26.93
C GLY A 845 -16.01 -17.41 26.96
N VAL A 846 -15.76 -16.69 28.06
CA VAL A 846 -14.45 -16.05 28.31
C VAL A 846 -13.36 -17.11 28.43
N PHE A 847 -13.67 -18.21 29.10
CA PHE A 847 -12.78 -19.37 29.21
C PHE A 847 -13.34 -20.56 28.44
N SER A 848 -12.44 -21.31 27.82
CA SER A 848 -12.74 -22.45 26.95
C SER A 848 -12.06 -23.69 27.49
N ILE A 849 -12.68 -24.31 28.50
CA ILE A 849 -12.23 -25.57 29.12
C ILE A 849 -13.37 -26.59 28.97
N PRO A 850 -13.12 -27.84 28.54
CA PRO A 850 -14.16 -28.83 28.40
C PRO A 850 -14.74 -29.24 29.77
N ILE A 851 -16.07 -29.38 29.86
CA ILE A 851 -16.79 -29.95 31.01
C ILE A 851 -17.30 -31.35 30.66
N CYS A 852 -17.09 -32.33 31.55
CA CYS A 852 -17.65 -33.68 31.41
C CYS A 852 -17.83 -34.37 32.76
N ASP A 853 -18.65 -35.43 32.82
CA ASP A 853 -18.71 -36.30 34.01
C ASP A 853 -17.45 -37.17 34.11
N TYR A 854 -17.14 -37.66 35.32
CA TYR A 854 -15.92 -38.45 35.57
C TYR A 854 -15.79 -39.67 34.66
N LYS A 855 -16.88 -40.41 34.40
CA LYS A 855 -16.82 -41.63 33.56
C LYS A 855 -16.55 -41.27 32.11
N THR A 856 -17.16 -40.20 31.61
CA THR A 856 -16.93 -39.70 30.25
C THR A 856 -15.52 -39.13 30.11
N ALA A 857 -15.03 -38.37 31.10
CA ALA A 857 -13.65 -37.88 31.12
C ALA A 857 -12.64 -39.02 31.10
N TYR A 858 -12.84 -40.04 31.94
CA TYR A 858 -11.98 -41.22 32.02
C TYR A 858 -12.07 -42.09 30.76
N ARG A 859 -13.23 -42.15 30.08
CA ARG A 859 -13.36 -42.84 28.79
C ARG A 859 -12.71 -42.07 27.64
N ASN A 860 -12.85 -40.74 27.59
CA ASN A 860 -12.18 -39.91 26.59
C ASN A 860 -10.65 -39.95 26.78
N PHE A 861 -10.19 -40.06 28.03
CA PHE A 861 -8.82 -40.41 28.40
C PHE A 861 -8.37 -41.78 27.86
N ALA A 862 -9.25 -42.78 27.85
CA ALA A 862 -8.95 -44.12 27.32
C ALA A 862 -9.09 -44.24 25.78
N ALA A 863 -9.90 -43.38 25.13
CA ALA A 863 -10.26 -43.47 23.72
C ALA A 863 -9.45 -42.55 22.78
N SER A 864 -8.63 -41.64 23.31
CA SER A 864 -7.80 -40.70 22.51
C SER A 864 -6.70 -41.37 21.67
N VAL A 865 -6.61 -42.70 21.66
CA VAL A 865 -5.59 -43.48 20.95
C VAL A 865 -6.04 -44.00 19.57
N GLU A 866 -7.31 -43.85 19.17
CA GLU A 866 -7.78 -44.33 17.85
C GLU A 866 -7.51 -43.38 16.66
N LYS A 867 -6.97 -42.17 16.88
CA LYS A 867 -6.91 -41.12 15.86
C LYS A 867 -5.56 -40.92 15.15
N ILE A 868 -4.69 -41.94 15.06
CA ILE A 868 -3.41 -41.85 14.33
C ILE A 868 -3.32 -42.82 13.12
N GLU A 869 -4.35 -43.59 12.78
CA GLU A 869 -4.39 -44.26 11.46
C GLU A 869 -5.76 -44.10 10.78
N GLN A 870 -5.88 -42.99 10.03
CA GLN A 870 -6.61 -42.94 8.76
C GLN A 870 -6.00 -41.89 7.84
#